data_AF-A0AAV2ZKV3-F1
#
_entry.id   AF-A0AAV2ZKV3-F1
#
_cell.length_a   1.000
_cell.length_b   1.000
_cell.length_c   1.000
_cell.angle_alpha   90.00
_cell.angle_beta   90.00
_cell.angle_gamma   90.00
#
_symmetry.space_group_name_H-M   'P 1'
#
loop_
_entity.id
_entity.type
_entity.pdbx_description
1 polymer ?
#
loop_
_entity_poly.entity_id
_entity_poly.type
_entity_poly.pdbx_seq_one_letter_code
_entity_poly.pdbx_strand_id
1 'polypeptide(L)'
;MTGRILDALCLWETLGVIQPGRGTVLHCWIGESEGDRSCVKPIKNLTEENAFEALEKDFQEVLGELTGDKSLEKFRVEYEKLHAVLKKSYENEKRLMAKCRELNAEIVGNSAKVATALKLSQEDQTTIASLKKEIEKAWKMVDTAYEKEQKAKETISSLKDEINNLSKLVEQGSGISTGQEHSLNELLTVKEELTKERDQLLSEVVKLRENLMQASNQQQEAEKLREEAQQSISQYQQEIQVRQNEAAREARKKEKLEKDLKNVQSDLDSKQSEIKSLQQTLQKNKEELQKLEQQLKETKILNERVTKELEQFQMRNSKLQQENEQHGISNEQLTQENQQKQLELKSREEEVSQMRQEISKLSRARESMQRKFRQMEEQKIEVEQQRETLKNQIAGLERELESAKKQAELDKKAVDELVRERDMLNKNLLKEAGATQKQLNLVKLHEQSKKNLEEEITNYKEEAQKQRKIIYQLEKERDRYINEASELTQKVLQHMEDIKVREMQIFDYKKKIAEAETKLKQQQNLYEAVRSDRNLYSKNLIEAQDEITEMKRKLKIMNHQVDQLKEEISSKESALVKVHLDHQRIEKEKEALKAELQKLKQQATETQQLIDNQKAEETRLLKILSDADAERLRQKKELDQVISERDVLGTQLVRRNDELALLYEKIKILQSILNKGESQYKQRVEDIRLLKLEIKTLRSEKGVLTKTVANADELRREIFHMQRELLKERTRCRALEEELENPMNVHRWRKLEASDPSTYELIQKIHTLQKRLISKTEEVVEKELLLQEKEKLYVELKLILARQPGPEAAEQLQIYQQTLREKTKQLKGLSSELNMYESQNQEYKYEIERLANELQTVKKKFLAQKRKEQKAREKEKSMEDSDAQYLQQQRTDVPRFTGGGFPLSHIPKISA
;
A
#
# COMPACT_ATOMS: atom_id res chain seq x y z
N MET A 1 31.68 -52.75 -45.93
CA MET A 1 32.95 -53.18 -45.29
C MET A 1 32.67 -53.52 -43.82
N THR A 2 33.49 -54.38 -43.22
CA THR A 2 33.75 -54.58 -41.76
C THR A 2 32.96 -53.75 -40.71
N GLY A 3 32.40 -54.30 -39.61
CA GLY A 3 32.08 -55.71 -39.27
C GLY A 3 32.25 -56.11 -37.79
N ARG A 4 31.28 -56.91 -37.26
CA ARG A 4 31.41 -57.99 -36.23
C ARG A 4 31.50 -57.60 -34.73
N ILE A 5 30.59 -58.04 -33.83
CA ILE A 5 30.42 -59.37 -33.11
C ILE A 5 31.31 -59.46 -31.85
N LEU A 6 30.99 -60.06 -30.69
CA LEU A 6 29.78 -60.51 -29.91
C LEU A 6 30.27 -60.89 -28.47
N ASP A 7 29.35 -61.19 -27.54
CA ASP A 7 29.33 -62.23 -26.46
C ASP A 7 30.63 -62.94 -25.94
N ALA A 8 30.69 -63.56 -24.73
CA ALA A 8 29.97 -63.51 -23.44
C ALA A 8 30.59 -64.57 -22.46
N LEU A 9 30.15 -64.63 -21.18
CA LEU A 9 30.24 -65.79 -20.23
C LEU A 9 31.67 -66.29 -19.84
N CYS A 10 31.94 -67.14 -18.82
CA CYS A 10 31.39 -67.46 -17.48
C CYS A 10 32.40 -68.45 -16.78
N LEU A 11 31.96 -69.34 -15.85
CA LEU A 11 32.72 -70.40 -15.11
C LEU A 11 33.59 -69.87 -13.95
N TRP A 12 33.81 -70.52 -12.79
CA TRP A 12 33.30 -71.73 -12.07
C TRP A 12 33.44 -71.42 -10.54
N GLU A 13 32.67 -71.92 -9.55
CA GLU A 13 32.42 -73.30 -9.06
C GLU A 13 33.69 -74.05 -8.54
N THR A 14 33.72 -74.82 -7.42
CA THR A 14 32.65 -75.48 -6.63
C THR A 14 33.11 -75.91 -5.20
N LEU A 15 32.16 -76.35 -4.33
CA LEU A 15 32.28 -77.26 -3.14
C LEU A 15 33.04 -76.79 -1.85
N GLY A 16 32.62 -77.15 -0.62
CA GLY A 16 31.33 -77.71 -0.14
C GLY A 16 31.33 -78.40 1.25
N VAL A 17 30.21 -78.29 2.01
CA VAL A 17 29.75 -79.10 3.20
C VAL A 17 30.63 -78.94 4.49
N ILE A 18 30.19 -78.91 5.78
CA ILE A 18 29.21 -79.67 6.62
C ILE A 18 28.63 -78.81 7.79
N GLN A 19 27.49 -79.23 8.38
CA GLN A 19 26.68 -78.64 9.50
C GLN A 19 26.97 -79.33 10.88
N PRO A 20 26.26 -79.07 12.03
CA PRO A 20 25.50 -77.89 12.51
C PRO A 20 25.74 -77.53 14.02
N GLY A 21 25.11 -76.44 14.52
CA GLY A 21 24.38 -76.49 15.81
C GLY A 21 24.77 -75.54 16.96
N ARG A 22 23.73 -75.06 17.69
CA ARG A 22 23.75 -74.19 18.91
C ARG A 22 24.31 -72.77 18.68
N GLY A 23 23.93 -71.73 19.44
CA GLY A 23 22.83 -71.59 20.40
C GLY A 23 23.03 -70.43 21.40
N THR A 24 21.94 -69.72 21.73
CA THR A 24 21.75 -68.83 22.92
C THR A 24 22.53 -67.50 23.10
N VAL A 25 21.73 -66.44 23.32
CA VAL A 25 21.89 -65.32 24.29
C VAL A 25 22.76 -64.10 23.97
N LEU A 26 22.17 -62.91 24.20
CA LEU A 26 22.85 -61.61 24.33
C LEU A 26 23.14 -61.31 25.81
N HIS A 27 24.35 -60.85 26.13
CA HIS A 27 24.71 -59.82 27.13
C HIS A 27 26.23 -59.59 26.93
N CYS A 28 26.77 -58.42 26.54
CA CYS A 28 26.70 -57.08 27.14
C CYS A 28 27.54 -56.95 28.44
N TRP A 29 28.83 -56.58 28.32
CA TRP A 29 29.45 -55.37 28.95
C TRP A 29 30.97 -55.24 28.65
N ILE A 30 31.41 -53.98 28.44
CA ILE A 30 32.75 -53.35 28.57
C ILE A 30 34.03 -54.05 28.03
N GLY A 31 34.82 -53.27 27.27
CA GLY A 31 36.25 -53.46 27.00
C GLY A 31 36.82 -52.23 26.26
N GLU A 32 38.00 -51.74 26.65
CA GLU A 32 38.58 -50.47 26.16
C GLU A 32 39.41 -50.63 24.87
N SER A 33 39.53 -49.57 24.07
CA SER A 33 40.72 -49.30 23.26
C SER A 33 40.71 -47.85 22.74
N GLU A 34 41.79 -47.11 22.93
CA GLU A 34 42.02 -45.82 22.27
C GLU A 34 42.43 -46.04 20.81
N GLY A 35 42.00 -45.16 19.91
CA GLY A 35 42.18 -45.33 18.45
C GLY A 35 42.43 -44.01 17.73
N ASP A 36 43.67 -43.52 17.79
CA ASP A 36 44.10 -42.24 17.21
C ASP A 36 43.88 -42.18 15.68
N ARG A 37 43.25 -41.08 15.21
CA ARG A 37 43.26 -40.62 13.81
C ARG A 37 43.29 -39.09 13.70
N SER A 38 44.25 -38.46 14.34
CA SER A 38 44.62 -37.07 14.07
C SER A 38 45.26 -36.91 12.66
N CYS A 39 44.48 -36.50 11.64
CA CYS A 39 45.02 -36.25 10.29
C CYS A 39 44.24 -35.25 9.41
N VAL A 40 44.07 -34.01 9.89
CA VAL A 40 43.91 -32.84 9.01
C VAL A 40 45.00 -31.84 9.37
N LYS A 41 45.89 -31.52 8.43
CA LYS A 41 47.05 -30.67 8.66
C LYS A 41 46.61 -29.20 8.79
N PRO A 42 47.09 -28.44 9.80
CA PRO A 42 46.99 -26.98 9.78
C PRO A 42 47.80 -26.43 8.59
N ILE A 43 47.21 -25.51 7.82
CA ILE A 43 47.94 -24.72 6.84
C ILE A 43 48.85 -23.74 7.60
N LYS A 44 50.14 -23.69 7.24
CA LYS A 44 51.12 -22.80 7.89
C LYS A 44 51.04 -21.39 7.32
N ASN A 45 50.10 -20.57 7.79
CA ASN A 45 50.09 -19.12 7.56
C ASN A 45 51.20 -18.43 8.39
N LEU A 46 52.46 -18.68 8.01
CA LEU A 46 53.68 -18.18 8.66
C LEU A 46 54.73 -17.70 7.64
N THR A 47 54.30 -17.36 6.43
CA THR A 47 55.14 -16.84 5.33
C THR A 47 54.58 -15.59 4.66
N GLU A 48 53.41 -15.12 5.06
CA GLU A 48 52.69 -14.01 4.41
C GLU A 48 53.16 -12.63 4.91
N GLU A 49 53.39 -12.46 6.21
CA GLU A 49 53.77 -11.15 6.76
C GLU A 49 55.15 -10.69 6.27
N ASN A 50 56.15 -11.58 6.29
CA ASN A 50 57.49 -11.32 5.74
C ASN A 50 57.47 -11.04 4.22
N ALA A 51 56.50 -11.59 3.48
CA ALA A 51 56.40 -11.40 2.04
C ALA A 51 55.89 -9.99 1.69
N PHE A 52 54.95 -9.45 2.46
CA PHE A 52 54.52 -8.07 2.30
C PHE A 52 55.62 -7.07 2.70
N GLU A 53 56.35 -7.32 3.79
CA GLU A 53 57.44 -6.44 4.23
C GLU A 53 58.61 -6.37 3.24
N ALA A 54 58.92 -7.49 2.56
CA ALA A 54 59.85 -7.50 1.43
C ALA A 54 59.31 -6.67 0.25
N LEU A 55 58.04 -6.87 -0.13
CA LEU A 55 57.39 -6.10 -1.21
C LEU A 55 57.35 -4.60 -0.91
N GLU A 56 57.01 -4.16 0.31
CA GLU A 56 57.00 -2.74 0.67
C GLU A 56 58.42 -2.13 0.62
N LYS A 57 59.47 -2.90 0.92
CA LYS A 57 60.86 -2.48 0.73
C LYS A 57 61.23 -2.35 -0.76
N ASP A 58 60.89 -3.34 -1.58
CA ASP A 58 61.15 -3.30 -3.03
C ASP A 58 60.38 -2.14 -3.70
N PHE A 59 59.14 -1.88 -3.27
CA PHE A 59 58.35 -0.70 -3.70
C PHE A 59 59.05 0.62 -3.33
N GLN A 60 59.63 0.74 -2.14
CA GLN A 60 60.35 1.94 -1.72
C GLN A 60 61.68 2.13 -2.46
N GLU A 61 62.41 1.05 -2.77
CA GLU A 61 63.65 1.12 -3.55
C GLU A 61 63.38 1.58 -5.00
N VAL A 62 62.35 1.01 -5.67
CA VAL A 62 61.93 1.45 -7.01
C VAL A 62 61.42 2.90 -7.00
N LEU A 63 60.71 3.34 -5.96
CA LEU A 63 60.32 4.75 -5.82
C LEU A 63 61.53 5.69 -5.66
N GLY A 64 62.57 5.24 -4.94
CA GLY A 64 63.84 5.96 -4.80
C GLY A 64 64.61 6.12 -6.12
N GLU A 65 64.64 5.07 -6.95
CA GLU A 65 65.21 5.15 -8.30
C GLU A 65 64.41 6.11 -9.20
N LEU A 66 63.07 6.03 -9.15
CA LEU A 66 62.18 6.89 -9.93
C LEU A 66 62.27 8.38 -9.57
N THR A 67 62.68 8.76 -8.36
CA THR A 67 62.89 10.18 -7.99
C THR A 67 64.03 10.88 -8.76
N GLY A 68 64.89 10.14 -9.47
CA GLY A 68 66.02 10.72 -10.21
C GLY A 68 65.66 11.38 -11.55
N ASP A 69 64.61 10.91 -12.24
CA ASP A 69 64.30 11.30 -13.62
C ASP A 69 62.93 11.98 -13.76
N LYS A 70 62.95 13.28 -14.12
CA LYS A 70 61.75 14.11 -14.33
C LYS A 70 60.83 13.61 -15.45
N SER A 71 61.31 12.77 -16.37
CA SER A 71 60.47 12.15 -17.40
C SER A 71 59.56 11.06 -16.84
N LEU A 72 59.95 10.43 -15.72
CA LEU A 72 59.26 9.29 -15.11
C LEU A 72 58.31 9.68 -13.96
N GLU A 73 58.27 10.95 -13.55
CA GLU A 73 57.44 11.43 -12.42
C GLU A 73 55.94 11.06 -12.57
N LYS A 74 55.41 11.02 -13.80
CA LYS A 74 54.03 10.53 -14.06
C LYS A 74 53.86 9.05 -13.72
N PHE A 75 54.85 8.22 -14.05
CA PHE A 75 54.84 6.80 -13.73
C PHE A 75 55.00 6.58 -12.22
N ARG A 76 55.89 7.34 -11.58
CA ARG A 76 56.06 7.37 -10.12
C ARG A 76 54.76 7.66 -9.40
N VAL A 77 54.00 8.68 -9.81
CA VAL A 77 52.70 9.03 -9.19
C VAL A 77 51.65 7.92 -9.32
N GLU A 78 51.60 7.17 -10.43
CA GLU A 78 50.70 6.01 -10.54
C GLU A 78 51.22 4.80 -9.73
N TYR A 79 52.54 4.63 -9.61
CA TYR A 79 53.17 3.58 -8.80
C TYR A 79 52.96 3.80 -7.29
N GLU A 80 53.06 5.06 -6.81
CA GLU A 80 52.72 5.45 -5.43
C GLU A 80 51.24 5.15 -5.10
N LYS A 81 50.32 5.43 -6.04
CA LYS A 81 48.90 5.05 -5.88
C LYS A 81 48.71 3.54 -5.83
N LEU A 82 49.40 2.78 -6.68
CA LEU A 82 49.32 1.32 -6.71
C LEU A 82 49.78 0.72 -5.38
N HIS A 83 50.91 1.20 -4.84
CA HIS A 83 51.42 0.83 -3.52
C HIS A 83 50.42 1.16 -2.40
N ALA A 84 49.84 2.37 -2.42
CA ALA A 84 48.85 2.78 -1.42
C ALA A 84 47.56 1.92 -1.44
N VAL A 85 47.11 1.48 -2.63
CA VAL A 85 45.98 0.54 -2.78
C VAL A 85 46.36 -0.86 -2.28
N LEU A 86 47.54 -1.37 -2.65
CA LEU A 86 48.03 -2.67 -2.20
C LEU A 86 48.17 -2.74 -0.67
N LYS A 87 48.79 -1.73 -0.07
CA LYS A 87 48.94 -1.61 1.40
C LYS A 87 47.59 -1.53 2.11
N LYS A 88 46.64 -0.75 1.58
CA LYS A 88 45.27 -0.70 2.12
C LYS A 88 44.53 -2.03 1.98
N SER A 89 44.80 -2.83 0.94
CA SER A 89 44.25 -4.18 0.80
C SER A 89 44.83 -5.11 1.88
N TYR A 90 46.15 -5.13 2.04
CA TYR A 90 46.83 -5.94 3.05
C TYR A 90 46.45 -5.57 4.50
N GLU A 91 46.30 -4.28 4.82
CA GLU A 91 45.77 -3.84 6.13
C GLU A 91 44.35 -4.36 6.41
N ASN A 92 43.48 -4.40 5.39
CA ASN A 92 42.13 -4.93 5.52
C ASN A 92 42.14 -6.46 5.65
N GLU A 93 43.00 -7.16 4.92
CA GLU A 93 43.21 -8.60 5.01
C GLU A 93 43.76 -9.01 6.39
N LYS A 94 44.76 -8.30 6.90
CA LYS A 94 45.30 -8.48 8.26
C LYS A 94 44.24 -8.25 9.34
N ARG A 95 43.35 -7.27 9.17
CA ARG A 95 42.17 -7.07 10.03
C ARG A 95 41.15 -8.21 9.91
N LEU A 96 40.87 -8.72 8.71
CA LEU A 96 40.00 -9.89 8.51
C LEU A 96 40.59 -11.13 9.19
N MET A 97 41.88 -11.39 9.01
CA MET A 97 42.58 -12.53 9.61
C MET A 97 42.63 -12.44 11.14
N ALA A 98 42.80 -11.23 11.70
CA ALA A 98 42.61 -11.00 13.13
C ALA A 98 41.16 -11.33 13.57
N LYS A 99 40.15 -10.84 12.84
CA LYS A 99 38.73 -11.11 13.13
C LYS A 99 38.38 -12.60 13.05
N CYS A 100 38.94 -13.33 12.08
CA CYS A 100 38.78 -14.78 11.96
C CYS A 100 39.49 -15.54 13.09
N ARG A 101 40.65 -15.08 13.56
CA ARG A 101 41.34 -15.65 14.74
C ARG A 101 40.54 -15.40 16.03
N GLU A 102 40.00 -14.20 16.22
CA GLU A 102 39.08 -13.86 17.32
C GLU A 102 37.84 -14.76 17.32
N LEU A 103 37.11 -14.80 16.21
CA LEU A 103 35.88 -15.60 16.08
C LEU A 103 36.16 -17.10 16.24
N ASN A 104 37.29 -17.61 15.75
CA ASN A 104 37.65 -19.01 15.97
C ASN A 104 38.01 -19.30 17.44
N ALA A 105 38.66 -18.35 18.15
CA ALA A 105 38.90 -18.46 19.58
C ALA A 105 37.58 -18.39 20.40
N GLU A 106 36.62 -17.56 20.00
CA GLU A 106 35.27 -17.52 20.58
C GLU A 106 34.50 -18.82 20.32
N ILE A 107 34.58 -19.39 19.11
CA ILE A 107 33.96 -20.68 18.77
C ILE A 107 34.55 -21.81 19.62
N VAL A 108 35.89 -21.91 19.73
CA VAL A 108 36.56 -22.91 20.58
C VAL A 108 36.23 -22.69 22.06
N GLY A 109 36.24 -21.44 22.53
CA GLY A 109 35.86 -21.10 23.91
C GLY A 109 34.41 -21.42 24.23
N ASN A 110 33.50 -21.24 23.27
CA ASN A 110 32.09 -21.59 23.44
C ASN A 110 31.84 -23.11 23.30
N SER A 111 32.59 -23.83 22.45
CA SER A 111 32.53 -25.30 22.43
C SER A 111 33.05 -25.90 23.73
N ALA A 112 34.08 -25.31 24.35
CA ALA A 112 34.54 -25.69 25.68
C ALA A 112 33.46 -25.45 26.76
N LYS A 113 32.80 -24.28 26.76
CA LYS A 113 31.66 -24.03 27.67
C LYS A 113 30.52 -25.02 27.48
N VAL A 114 30.17 -25.35 26.23
CA VAL A 114 29.12 -26.35 25.92
C VAL A 114 29.53 -27.75 26.37
N ALA A 115 30.79 -28.15 26.17
CA ALA A 115 31.30 -29.43 26.67
C ALA A 115 31.28 -29.49 28.21
N THR A 116 31.66 -28.41 28.90
CA THR A 116 31.55 -28.31 30.37
C THR A 116 30.09 -28.36 30.84
N ALA A 117 29.17 -27.66 30.17
CA ALA A 117 27.75 -27.69 30.51
C ALA A 117 27.10 -29.07 30.27
N LEU A 118 27.49 -29.78 29.20
CA LEU A 118 27.08 -31.16 28.94
C LEU A 118 27.64 -32.12 30.01
N LYS A 119 28.90 -31.94 30.42
CA LYS A 119 29.52 -32.75 31.49
C LYS A 119 28.83 -32.52 32.83
N LEU A 120 28.59 -31.26 33.21
CA LEU A 120 27.81 -30.91 34.40
C LEU A 120 26.40 -31.52 34.33
N SER A 121 25.71 -31.44 33.18
CA SER A 121 24.40 -32.08 33.02
C SER A 121 24.42 -33.61 33.11
N GLN A 122 25.55 -34.27 32.85
CA GLN A 122 25.73 -35.72 33.08
C GLN A 122 26.06 -36.03 34.55
N GLU A 123 26.86 -35.19 35.21
CA GLU A 123 27.13 -35.24 36.65
C GLU A 123 25.84 -34.99 37.47
N ASP A 124 24.99 -34.06 37.03
CA ASP A 124 23.63 -33.83 37.55
C ASP A 124 22.72 -35.05 37.31
N GLN A 125 22.72 -35.67 36.12
CA GLN A 125 21.90 -36.87 35.91
C GLN A 125 22.37 -38.06 36.75
N THR A 126 23.68 -38.26 36.94
CA THR A 126 24.21 -39.35 37.76
C THR A 126 23.96 -39.12 39.26
N THR A 127 24.06 -37.89 39.76
CA THR A 127 23.68 -37.55 41.14
C THR A 127 22.17 -37.60 41.37
N ILE A 128 21.34 -37.17 40.41
CA ILE A 128 19.89 -37.40 40.45
C ILE A 128 19.56 -38.90 40.47
N ALA A 129 20.31 -39.74 39.73
CA ALA A 129 20.13 -41.18 39.75
C ALA A 129 20.56 -41.82 41.09
N SER A 130 21.66 -41.37 41.70
CA SER A 130 22.06 -41.84 43.03
C SER A 130 21.08 -41.41 44.11
N LEU A 131 20.65 -40.14 44.11
CA LEU A 131 19.67 -39.61 45.04
C LEU A 131 18.30 -40.30 44.89
N LYS A 132 17.84 -40.60 43.67
CA LYS A 132 16.64 -41.43 43.47
C LYS A 132 16.78 -42.83 44.05
N LYS A 133 17.96 -43.45 43.89
CA LYS A 133 18.25 -44.79 44.44
C LYS A 133 18.40 -44.78 45.97
N GLU A 134 18.84 -43.67 46.55
CA GLU A 134 18.86 -43.43 47.99
C GLU A 134 17.47 -43.13 48.55
N ILE A 135 16.63 -42.41 47.81
CA ILE A 135 15.21 -42.24 48.12
C ILE A 135 14.48 -43.58 48.06
N GLU A 136 14.69 -44.42 47.04
CA GLU A 136 14.12 -45.80 47.02
C GLU A 136 14.59 -46.67 48.19
N LYS A 137 15.86 -46.54 48.60
CA LYS A 137 16.37 -47.20 49.82
C LYS A 137 15.71 -46.64 51.06
N ALA A 138 15.56 -45.32 51.17
CA ALA A 138 14.93 -44.65 52.30
C ALA A 138 13.45 -45.05 52.43
N TRP A 139 12.71 -45.08 51.32
CA TRP A 139 11.34 -45.62 51.28
C TRP A 139 11.31 -47.08 51.71
N LYS A 140 12.15 -47.97 51.16
CA LYS A 140 12.21 -49.36 51.64
C LYS A 140 12.64 -49.51 53.10
N MET A 141 13.45 -48.59 53.63
CA MET A 141 13.78 -48.53 55.06
C MET A 141 12.62 -48.00 55.90
N VAL A 142 11.81 -47.08 55.38
CA VAL A 142 10.55 -46.62 56.00
C VAL A 142 9.49 -47.73 55.95
N ASP A 143 9.30 -48.41 54.82
CA ASP A 143 8.36 -49.54 54.67
C ASP A 143 8.73 -50.69 55.61
N THR A 144 10.01 -51.06 55.67
CA THR A 144 10.48 -52.11 56.60
C THR A 144 10.57 -51.64 58.05
N ALA A 145 10.72 -50.34 58.32
CA ALA A 145 10.56 -49.77 59.66
C ALA A 145 9.09 -49.74 60.06
N TYR A 146 8.16 -49.46 59.13
CA TYR A 146 6.72 -49.43 59.37
C TYR A 146 6.16 -50.85 59.54
N GLU A 147 6.62 -51.83 58.76
CA GLU A 147 6.36 -53.26 59.04
C GLU A 147 6.89 -53.67 60.42
N LYS A 148 8.10 -53.23 60.79
CA LYS A 148 8.66 -53.51 62.13
C LYS A 148 7.90 -52.77 63.22
N GLU A 149 7.42 -51.56 62.98
CA GLU A 149 6.62 -50.78 63.91
C GLU A 149 5.22 -51.36 64.05
N GLN A 150 4.63 -51.89 62.98
CA GLN A 150 3.36 -52.61 62.97
C GLN A 150 3.49 -53.92 63.76
N LYS A 151 4.51 -54.74 63.45
CA LYS A 151 4.83 -55.97 64.20
C LYS A 151 5.22 -55.66 65.66
N ALA A 152 5.86 -54.52 65.92
CA ALA A 152 6.16 -54.03 67.27
C ALA A 152 4.91 -53.51 67.99
N LYS A 153 3.93 -52.92 67.30
CA LYS A 153 2.63 -52.53 67.88
C LYS A 153 1.76 -53.75 68.17
N GLU A 154 1.78 -54.75 67.29
CA GLU A 154 1.11 -56.04 67.48
C GLU A 154 1.74 -56.79 68.68
N THR A 155 3.06 -56.89 68.75
CA THR A 155 3.75 -57.48 69.92
C THR A 155 3.71 -56.61 71.17
N ILE A 156 3.65 -55.27 71.08
CA ILE A 156 3.37 -54.40 72.25
C ILE A 156 1.91 -54.52 72.67
N SER A 157 0.97 -54.85 71.77
CA SER A 157 -0.40 -55.20 72.15
C SER A 157 -0.41 -56.54 72.89
N SER A 158 0.17 -57.60 72.30
CA SER A 158 0.22 -58.91 72.96
C SER A 158 1.01 -58.87 74.27
N LEU A 159 2.12 -58.13 74.35
CA LEU A 159 2.87 -57.91 75.59
C LEU A 159 2.13 -56.98 76.57
N LYS A 160 1.26 -56.06 76.14
CA LYS A 160 0.37 -55.33 77.06
C LYS A 160 -0.76 -56.21 77.57
N ASP A 161 -1.28 -57.13 76.76
CA ASP A 161 -2.28 -58.11 77.18
C ASP A 161 -1.66 -59.17 78.11
N GLU A 162 -0.44 -59.64 77.82
CA GLU A 162 0.36 -60.47 78.71
C GLU A 162 0.76 -59.74 79.99
N ILE A 163 1.18 -58.47 79.95
CA ILE A 163 1.42 -57.65 81.15
C ILE A 163 0.12 -57.44 81.94
N ASN A 164 -1.03 -57.20 81.29
CA ASN A 164 -2.34 -57.13 81.95
C ASN A 164 -2.77 -58.47 82.59
N ASN A 165 -2.19 -59.59 82.17
CA ASN A 165 -2.42 -60.92 82.73
C ASN A 165 -1.35 -61.32 83.77
N LEU A 166 -0.10 -60.86 83.64
CA LEU A 166 1.03 -61.18 84.51
C LEU A 166 1.18 -60.19 85.68
N SER A 167 0.88 -58.91 85.49
CA SER A 167 0.75 -57.95 86.61
C SER A 167 -0.42 -58.28 87.54
N LYS A 168 -1.36 -59.15 87.13
CA LYS A 168 -2.38 -59.76 88.00
C LYS A 168 -1.89 -61.01 88.74
N LEU A 169 -0.65 -61.45 88.52
CA LEU A 169 -0.07 -62.69 89.05
C LEU A 169 1.25 -62.50 89.83
N VAL A 170 1.87 -61.31 89.79
CA VAL A 170 3.21 -61.07 90.37
C VAL A 170 3.18 -60.20 91.64
N GLU A 171 2.02 -59.73 92.10
CA GLU A 171 1.88 -58.97 93.37
C GLU A 171 1.96 -59.85 94.66
N GLN A 172 2.47 -61.09 94.61
CA GLN A 172 2.63 -61.96 95.79
C GLN A 172 3.89 -62.87 95.75
N GLY A 173 4.64 -62.95 96.86
CA GLY A 173 5.09 -64.27 97.37
C GLY A 173 6.56 -64.74 97.28
N SER A 174 7.52 -64.02 97.87
CA SER A 174 8.58 -64.54 98.79
C SER A 174 9.22 -65.97 98.70
N GLY A 175 10.57 -66.02 98.59
CA GLY A 175 11.50 -66.81 99.45
C GLY A 175 11.98 -68.21 99.00
N ILE A 176 13.01 -68.87 99.60
CA ILE A 176 14.08 -68.59 100.61
C ILE A 176 15.15 -69.73 100.52
N SER A 177 16.44 -69.51 100.87
CA SER A 177 17.24 -70.27 101.91
C SER A 177 18.79 -70.29 101.73
N THR A 178 19.52 -70.72 102.76
CA THR A 178 21.00 -70.66 102.93
C THR A 178 21.53 -71.80 103.84
N GLY A 179 22.81 -72.17 103.74
CA GLY A 179 23.54 -73.07 104.67
C GLY A 179 24.98 -73.37 104.20
N GLN A 180 25.93 -73.86 105.01
CA GLN A 180 25.89 -74.24 106.44
C GLN A 180 27.33 -74.33 107.03
N GLU A 181 27.50 -74.42 108.35
CA GLU A 181 28.80 -74.44 109.06
C GLU A 181 28.94 -75.50 110.19
N HIS A 182 30.20 -75.74 110.58
CA HIS A 182 30.76 -76.08 111.91
C HIS A 182 30.20 -77.22 112.81
N SER A 183 31.13 -78.04 113.34
CA SER A 183 31.41 -78.16 114.80
C SER A 183 32.59 -79.10 115.11
N LEU A 184 33.82 -78.58 115.25
CA LEU A 184 34.89 -79.10 116.15
C LEU A 184 36.19 -78.25 116.22
N ASN A 185 36.42 -77.29 115.31
CA ASN A 185 37.75 -76.71 115.07
C ASN A 185 38.02 -75.32 115.72
N GLU A 186 37.09 -74.81 116.53
CA GLU A 186 36.98 -73.38 116.92
C GLU A 186 38.09 -72.83 117.84
N LEU A 187 39.03 -73.66 118.31
CA LEU A 187 40.07 -73.25 119.28
C LEU A 187 41.45 -72.92 118.67
N LEU A 188 41.62 -73.01 117.35
CA LEU A 188 42.88 -72.65 116.67
C LEU A 188 42.89 -71.24 116.03
N THR A 189 41.72 -70.69 115.69
CA THR A 189 41.58 -69.45 114.89
C THR A 189 42.04 -68.18 115.62
N VAL A 190 41.69 -68.03 116.91
CA VAL A 190 41.88 -66.80 117.71
C VAL A 190 43.34 -66.32 117.76
N LYS A 191 44.32 -67.19 117.51
CA LYS A 191 45.75 -66.82 117.55
C LYS A 191 46.22 -65.99 116.35
N GLU A 192 45.64 -66.18 115.17
CA GLU A 192 46.18 -65.59 113.92
C GLU A 192 45.72 -64.15 113.65
N GLU A 193 44.62 -63.73 114.28
CA GLU A 193 43.97 -62.45 114.01
C GLU A 193 44.76 -61.26 114.58
N LEU A 194 45.24 -61.38 115.82
CA LEU A 194 46.04 -60.35 116.51
C LEU A 194 47.35 -60.00 115.78
N THR A 195 47.86 -60.88 114.92
CA THR A 195 49.04 -60.60 114.08
C THR A 195 48.75 -59.66 112.91
N LYS A 196 47.49 -59.49 112.48
CA LYS A 196 47.13 -58.73 111.27
C LYS A 196 46.97 -57.23 111.49
N GLU A 197 46.51 -56.79 112.66
CA GLU A 197 46.25 -55.36 112.94
C GLU A 197 47.54 -54.52 112.96
N ARG A 198 48.64 -55.06 113.52
CA ARG A 198 49.93 -54.38 113.64
C ARG A 198 50.43 -53.80 112.31
N ASP A 199 50.30 -54.57 111.22
CA ASP A 199 50.89 -54.23 109.93
C ASP A 199 50.03 -53.25 109.12
N GLN A 200 48.76 -53.07 109.48
CA GLN A 200 47.88 -52.08 108.86
C GLN A 200 48.27 -50.66 109.26
N LEU A 201 48.50 -50.41 110.57
CA LEU A 201 48.82 -49.08 111.10
C LEU A 201 50.15 -48.50 110.56
N LEU A 202 51.14 -49.36 110.28
CA LEU A 202 52.39 -48.92 109.63
C LEU A 202 52.20 -48.48 108.17
N SER A 203 51.16 -48.95 107.48
CA SER A 203 50.88 -48.57 106.08
C SER A 203 50.37 -47.13 105.94
N GLU A 204 49.62 -46.62 106.92
CA GLU A 204 48.99 -45.30 106.83
C GLU A 204 49.98 -44.15 107.02
N VAL A 205 50.96 -44.31 107.92
CA VAL A 205 51.98 -43.29 108.23
C VAL A 205 52.85 -42.94 107.01
N VAL A 206 53.07 -43.90 106.10
CA VAL A 206 53.81 -43.68 104.85
C VAL A 206 52.98 -42.80 103.89
N LYS A 207 51.73 -43.19 103.62
CA LYS A 207 50.82 -42.50 102.69
C LYS A 207 50.62 -41.03 103.05
N LEU A 208 50.50 -40.72 104.34
CA LEU A 208 50.34 -39.35 104.82
C LEU A 208 51.56 -38.45 104.54
N ARG A 209 52.77 -39.00 104.47
CA ARG A 209 53.97 -38.25 104.09
C ARG A 209 54.06 -37.98 102.59
N GLU A 210 53.67 -38.95 101.76
CA GLU A 210 53.65 -38.81 100.30
C GLU A 210 52.64 -37.73 99.87
N ASN A 211 51.43 -37.73 100.43
CA ASN A 211 50.39 -36.74 100.17
C ASN A 211 50.86 -35.30 100.46
N LEU A 212 51.56 -35.10 101.59
CA LEU A 212 52.03 -33.77 102.00
C LEU A 212 53.12 -33.23 101.07
N MET A 213 53.98 -34.10 100.53
CA MET A 213 54.99 -33.73 99.53
C MET A 213 54.37 -33.38 98.17
N GLN A 214 53.30 -34.08 97.75
CA GLN A 214 52.58 -33.75 96.51
C GLN A 214 51.93 -32.35 96.56
N ALA A 215 51.26 -32.01 97.66
CA ALA A 215 50.61 -30.70 97.82
C ALA A 215 51.60 -29.53 97.73
N SER A 216 52.79 -29.68 98.31
CA SER A 216 53.88 -28.68 98.26
C SER A 216 54.32 -28.34 96.83
N ASN A 217 54.39 -29.35 95.95
CA ASN A 217 54.81 -29.15 94.57
C ASN A 217 53.71 -28.44 93.74
N GLN A 218 52.44 -28.82 93.95
CA GLN A 218 51.29 -28.23 93.24
C GLN A 218 51.16 -26.72 93.50
N GLN A 219 51.49 -26.23 94.71
CA GLN A 219 51.47 -24.79 94.99
C GLN A 219 52.49 -24.02 94.14
N GLN A 220 53.74 -24.50 94.04
CA GLN A 220 54.81 -23.81 93.29
C GLN A 220 54.54 -23.78 91.79
N GLU A 221 53.87 -24.80 91.26
CA GLU A 221 53.47 -24.87 89.85
C GLU A 221 52.34 -23.86 89.54
N ALA A 222 51.34 -23.75 90.43
CA ALA A 222 50.26 -22.77 90.32
C ALA A 222 50.75 -21.31 90.41
N GLU A 223 51.75 -21.02 91.25
CA GLU A 223 52.32 -19.67 91.40
C GLU A 223 53.03 -19.20 90.12
N LYS A 224 53.76 -20.09 89.42
CA LYS A 224 54.40 -19.78 88.12
C LYS A 224 53.38 -19.49 87.02
N LEU A 225 52.38 -20.36 86.86
CA LEU A 225 51.34 -20.20 85.84
C LEU A 225 50.58 -18.87 85.97
N ARG A 226 50.41 -18.38 87.20
CA ARG A 226 49.81 -17.05 87.47
C ARG A 226 50.68 -15.90 86.92
N GLU A 227 52.01 -15.98 87.04
CA GLU A 227 52.91 -14.92 86.58
C GLU A 227 53.05 -14.91 85.06
N GLU A 228 53.09 -16.08 84.43
CA GLU A 228 53.03 -16.23 82.97
C GLU A 228 51.74 -15.62 82.41
N ALA A 229 50.58 -15.93 83.00
CA ALA A 229 49.29 -15.35 82.62
C ALA A 229 49.27 -13.81 82.78
N GLN A 230 49.85 -13.27 83.86
CA GLN A 230 49.90 -11.83 84.11
C GLN A 230 50.77 -11.09 83.06
N GLN A 231 51.88 -11.71 82.62
CA GLN A 231 52.69 -11.16 81.53
C GLN A 231 51.94 -11.19 80.19
N SER A 232 51.24 -12.28 79.87
CA SER A 232 50.41 -12.40 78.66
C SER A 232 49.32 -11.33 78.60
N ILE A 233 48.63 -11.05 79.72
CA ILE A 233 47.60 -10.00 79.80
C ILE A 233 48.18 -8.62 79.46
N SER A 234 49.40 -8.31 79.94
CA SER A 234 50.08 -7.04 79.64
C SER A 234 50.40 -6.88 78.15
N GLN A 235 50.87 -7.97 77.51
CA GLN A 235 51.14 -7.98 76.06
C GLN A 235 49.87 -7.76 75.25
N TYR A 236 48.78 -8.49 75.55
CA TYR A 236 47.50 -8.31 74.85
C TYR A 236 46.89 -6.91 75.03
N GLN A 237 47.09 -6.25 76.17
CA GLN A 237 46.65 -4.86 76.37
C GLN A 237 47.37 -3.89 75.42
N GLN A 238 48.68 -4.06 75.20
CA GLN A 238 49.44 -3.26 74.24
C GLN A 238 48.99 -3.54 72.79
N GLU A 239 48.79 -4.82 72.43
CA GLU A 239 48.28 -5.18 71.10
C GLU A 239 46.90 -4.56 70.84
N ILE A 240 45.97 -4.65 71.79
CA ILE A 240 44.63 -4.03 71.68
C ILE A 240 44.75 -2.53 71.42
N GLN A 241 45.66 -1.82 72.09
CA GLN A 241 45.85 -0.39 71.89
C GLN A 241 46.44 -0.06 70.51
N VAL A 242 47.33 -0.90 69.97
CA VAL A 242 47.82 -0.78 68.57
C VAL A 242 46.66 -1.00 67.59
N ARG A 243 45.89 -2.09 67.74
CA ARG A 243 44.75 -2.41 66.87
C ARG A 243 43.67 -1.33 66.87
N GLN A 244 43.39 -0.69 68.01
CA GLN A 244 42.47 0.44 68.10
C GLN A 244 42.95 1.65 67.28
N ASN A 245 44.25 1.96 67.32
CA ASN A 245 44.84 3.04 66.54
C ASN A 245 44.86 2.73 65.03
N GLU A 246 45.09 1.48 64.64
CA GLU A 246 44.97 1.01 63.25
C GLU A 246 43.53 1.13 62.74
N ALA A 247 42.55 0.63 63.51
CA ALA A 247 41.14 0.72 63.19
C ALA A 247 40.66 2.17 63.03
N ALA A 248 41.12 3.09 63.88
CA ALA A 248 40.81 4.52 63.77
C ALA A 248 41.42 5.18 62.53
N ARG A 249 42.58 4.72 62.05
CA ARG A 249 43.20 5.19 60.80
C ARG A 249 42.46 4.67 59.58
N GLU A 250 42.15 3.37 59.54
CA GLU A 250 41.38 2.78 58.46
C GLU A 250 39.93 3.30 58.41
N ALA A 251 39.31 3.63 59.55
CA ALA A 251 38.00 4.29 59.57
C ALA A 251 38.00 5.66 58.87
N ARG A 252 39.01 6.51 59.12
CA ARG A 252 39.15 7.82 58.44
C ARG A 252 39.48 7.67 56.95
N LYS A 253 40.28 6.66 56.60
CA LYS A 253 40.62 6.32 55.21
C LYS A 253 39.38 5.80 54.46
N LYS A 254 38.56 4.97 55.10
CA LYS A 254 37.24 4.53 54.63
C LYS A 254 36.32 5.73 54.41
N GLU A 255 36.12 6.61 55.40
CA GLU A 255 35.24 7.79 55.30
C GLU A 255 35.63 8.68 54.10
N LYS A 256 36.93 8.91 53.89
CA LYS A 256 37.41 9.63 52.70
C LYS A 256 37.06 8.88 51.40
N LEU A 257 37.34 7.58 51.34
CA LEU A 257 37.03 6.77 50.16
C LEU A 257 35.51 6.67 49.89
N GLU A 258 34.66 6.65 50.91
CA GLU A 258 33.20 6.70 50.77
C GLU A 258 32.72 8.05 50.22
N LYS A 259 33.35 9.16 50.62
CA LYS A 259 33.09 10.49 50.06
C LYS A 259 33.56 10.59 48.60
N ASP A 260 34.76 10.13 48.30
CA ASP A 260 35.33 10.14 46.94
C ASP A 260 34.52 9.22 46.01
N LEU A 261 34.10 8.03 46.48
CA LEU A 261 33.17 7.13 45.79
C LEU A 261 31.84 7.82 45.50
N LYS A 262 31.25 8.52 46.47
CA LYS A 262 29.96 9.21 46.31
C LYS A 262 30.03 10.36 45.30
N ASN A 263 31.16 11.07 45.24
CA ASN A 263 31.41 12.08 44.21
C ASN A 263 31.51 11.43 42.82
N VAL A 264 32.36 10.40 42.67
CA VAL A 264 32.53 9.65 41.41
C VAL A 264 31.22 9.01 40.95
N GLN A 265 30.36 8.56 41.87
CA GLN A 265 29.05 8.01 41.53
C GLN A 265 28.06 9.10 41.08
N SER A 266 28.10 10.29 41.67
CA SER A 266 27.33 11.45 41.19
C SER A 266 27.79 11.92 39.80
N ASP A 267 29.10 11.91 39.54
CA ASP A 267 29.66 12.22 38.22
C ASP A 267 29.31 11.13 37.20
N LEU A 268 29.34 9.85 37.61
CA LEU A 268 28.90 8.72 36.79
C LEU A 268 27.42 8.83 36.45
N ASP A 269 26.54 9.10 37.41
CA ASP A 269 25.09 9.27 37.16
C ASP A 269 24.81 10.48 36.25
N SER A 270 25.55 11.58 36.42
CA SER A 270 25.51 12.74 35.52
C SER A 270 25.90 12.34 34.09
N LYS A 271 27.04 11.66 33.91
CA LYS A 271 27.47 11.16 32.59
C LYS A 271 26.56 10.07 32.03
N GLN A 272 25.93 9.24 32.87
CA GLN A 272 24.90 8.28 32.47
C GLN A 272 23.66 9.01 31.92
N SER A 273 23.33 10.19 32.46
CA SER A 273 22.23 11.04 31.97
C SER A 273 22.58 11.75 30.66
N GLU A 274 23.81 12.29 30.53
CA GLU A 274 24.32 12.85 29.28
C GLU A 274 24.33 11.79 28.17
N ILE A 275 24.89 10.60 28.45
CA ILE A 275 24.91 9.46 27.52
C ILE A 275 23.49 9.05 27.11
N LYS A 276 22.52 8.97 28.03
CA LYS A 276 21.12 8.70 27.69
C LYS A 276 20.52 9.77 26.79
N SER A 277 20.78 11.05 27.04
CA SER A 277 20.29 12.15 26.21
C SER A 277 20.91 12.13 24.80
N LEU A 278 22.21 11.86 24.69
CA LEU A 278 22.94 11.71 23.43
C LEU A 278 22.52 10.45 22.67
N GLN A 279 22.22 9.36 23.37
CA GLN A 279 21.64 8.15 22.75
C GLN A 279 20.25 8.44 22.19
N GLN A 280 19.41 9.21 22.88
CA GLN A 280 18.09 9.61 22.38
C GLN A 280 18.17 10.54 21.16
N THR A 281 19.08 11.51 21.12
CA THR A 281 19.27 12.35 19.93
C THR A 281 19.90 11.58 18.78
N LEU A 282 20.88 10.72 19.03
CA LEU A 282 21.49 9.86 18.01
C LEU A 282 20.47 8.84 17.45
N GLN A 283 19.54 8.34 18.27
CA GLN A 283 18.43 7.50 17.81
C GLN A 283 17.43 8.27 16.96
N LYS A 284 17.01 9.48 17.36
CA LYS A 284 16.16 10.35 16.52
C LYS A 284 16.82 10.66 15.18
N ASN A 285 18.10 11.04 15.19
CA ASN A 285 18.86 11.34 13.99
C ASN A 285 19.00 10.10 13.07
N LYS A 286 19.11 8.88 13.63
CA LYS A 286 19.05 7.63 12.86
C LYS A 286 17.67 7.40 12.23
N GLU A 287 16.59 7.63 12.95
CA GLU A 287 15.23 7.49 12.43
C GLU A 287 14.91 8.53 11.36
N GLU A 288 15.41 9.76 11.50
CA GLU A 288 15.33 10.81 10.48
C GLU A 288 16.18 10.47 9.24
N LEU A 289 17.40 9.98 9.43
CA LEU A 289 18.28 9.55 8.34
C LEU A 289 17.67 8.34 7.60
N GLN A 290 17.09 7.36 8.30
CA GLN A 290 16.36 6.24 7.67
C GLN A 290 15.12 6.72 6.90
N LYS A 291 14.36 7.70 7.41
CA LYS A 291 13.24 8.31 6.67
C LYS A 291 13.72 9.01 5.40
N LEU A 292 14.84 9.74 5.46
CA LEU A 292 15.46 10.41 4.31
C LEU A 292 16.02 9.40 3.29
N GLU A 293 16.70 8.34 3.73
CA GLU A 293 17.16 7.25 2.86
C GLU A 293 15.99 6.53 2.19
N GLN A 294 14.89 6.29 2.92
CA GLN A 294 13.68 5.70 2.37
C GLN A 294 13.02 6.64 1.34
N GLN A 295 12.89 7.93 1.63
CA GLN A 295 12.40 8.93 0.66
C GLN A 295 13.29 9.03 -0.58
N LEU A 296 14.63 8.97 -0.42
CA LEU A 296 15.58 8.95 -1.52
C LEU A 296 15.46 7.67 -2.36
N LYS A 297 15.14 6.53 -1.73
CA LYS A 297 14.91 5.26 -2.42
C LYS A 297 13.56 5.25 -3.16
N GLU A 298 12.51 5.75 -2.54
CA GLU A 298 11.18 5.88 -3.15
C GLU A 298 11.20 6.83 -4.34
N THR A 299 11.87 7.99 -4.23
CA THR A 299 12.03 8.95 -5.34
C THR A 299 12.91 8.40 -6.47
N LYS A 300 13.94 7.60 -6.18
CA LYS A 300 14.70 6.87 -7.20
C LYS A 300 13.84 5.84 -7.93
N ILE A 301 13.08 5.02 -7.20
CA ILE A 301 12.14 4.03 -7.79
C ILE A 301 11.07 4.73 -8.64
N LEU A 302 10.56 5.88 -8.20
CA LEU A 302 9.59 6.67 -8.96
C LEU A 302 10.22 7.21 -10.26
N ASN A 303 11.43 7.78 -10.20
CA ASN A 303 12.14 8.21 -11.40
C ASN A 303 12.43 7.04 -12.35
N GLU A 304 12.85 5.87 -11.85
CA GLU A 304 13.03 4.67 -12.67
C GLU A 304 11.73 4.19 -13.34
N ARG A 305 10.58 4.31 -12.66
CA ARG A 305 9.27 4.01 -13.26
C ARG A 305 8.93 5.04 -14.34
N VAL A 306 9.03 6.32 -14.06
CA VAL A 306 8.75 7.41 -15.03
C VAL A 306 9.66 7.32 -16.25
N THR A 307 10.94 7.02 -16.09
CA THR A 307 11.86 6.78 -17.22
C THR A 307 11.43 5.55 -18.03
N LYS A 308 11.08 4.43 -17.41
CA LYS A 308 10.61 3.21 -18.11
C LYS A 308 9.25 3.42 -18.80
N GLU A 309 8.36 4.22 -18.22
CA GLU A 309 7.10 4.63 -18.83
C GLU A 309 7.36 5.55 -20.05
N LEU A 310 8.29 6.50 -19.93
CA LEU A 310 8.70 7.39 -21.02
C LEU A 310 9.39 6.63 -22.16
N GLU A 311 10.26 5.67 -21.86
CA GLU A 311 10.84 4.71 -22.81
C GLU A 311 9.75 3.89 -23.51
N GLN A 312 8.75 3.38 -22.77
CA GLN A 312 7.61 2.65 -23.33
C GLN A 312 6.74 3.54 -24.23
N PHE A 313 6.49 4.79 -23.84
CA PHE A 313 5.76 5.75 -24.67
C PHE A 313 6.56 6.12 -25.94
N GLN A 314 7.88 6.32 -25.86
CA GLN A 314 8.74 6.54 -27.02
C GLN A 314 8.74 5.33 -27.96
N MET A 315 8.91 4.11 -27.43
CA MET A 315 8.84 2.87 -28.22
C MET A 315 7.46 2.66 -28.85
N ARG A 316 6.37 2.99 -28.15
CA ARG A 316 5.01 2.93 -28.68
C ARG A 316 4.76 4.00 -29.75
N ASN A 317 5.26 5.20 -29.57
CA ASN A 317 5.15 6.28 -30.56
C ASN A 317 5.94 5.96 -31.83
N SER A 318 7.16 5.43 -31.69
CA SER A 318 7.98 4.94 -32.82
C SER A 318 7.31 3.80 -33.58
N LYS A 319 6.69 2.83 -32.87
CA LYS A 319 5.87 1.78 -33.50
C LYS A 319 4.66 2.34 -34.23
N LEU A 320 3.86 3.20 -33.60
CA LEU A 320 2.70 3.83 -34.23
C LEU A 320 3.10 4.67 -35.46
N GLN A 321 4.27 5.31 -35.42
CA GLN A 321 4.81 6.02 -36.58
C GLN A 321 5.17 5.04 -37.72
N GLN A 322 5.88 3.94 -37.43
CA GLN A 322 6.19 2.90 -38.42
C GLN A 322 4.94 2.22 -38.98
N GLU A 323 3.94 1.94 -38.13
CA GLU A 323 2.63 1.39 -38.53
C GLU A 323 1.89 2.37 -39.45
N ASN A 324 1.91 3.68 -39.14
CA ASN A 324 1.30 4.71 -39.98
C ASN A 324 2.04 4.91 -41.32
N GLU A 325 3.37 4.83 -41.33
CA GLU A 325 4.20 4.82 -42.54
C GLU A 325 3.90 3.58 -43.41
N GLN A 326 3.78 2.39 -42.80
CA GLN A 326 3.35 1.16 -43.49
C GLN A 326 1.92 1.24 -44.02
N HIS A 327 0.98 1.82 -43.28
CA HIS A 327 -0.38 2.08 -43.75
C HIS A 327 -0.42 3.11 -44.89
N GLY A 328 0.48 4.10 -44.89
CA GLY A 328 0.69 4.99 -46.03
C GLY A 328 1.10 4.22 -47.29
N ILE A 329 2.18 3.45 -47.21
CA ILE A 329 2.68 2.60 -48.31
C ILE A 329 1.60 1.62 -48.80
N SER A 330 0.86 1.00 -47.87
CA SER A 330 -0.22 0.06 -48.20
C SER A 330 -1.40 0.76 -48.89
N ASN A 331 -1.77 1.98 -48.48
CA ASN A 331 -2.79 2.77 -49.16
C ASN A 331 -2.34 3.23 -50.55
N GLU A 332 -1.07 3.57 -50.75
CA GLU A 332 -0.52 3.87 -52.09
C GLU A 332 -0.56 2.63 -52.99
N GLN A 333 -0.14 1.46 -52.49
CA GLN A 333 -0.22 0.18 -53.20
C GLN A 333 -1.66 -0.18 -53.56
N LEU A 334 -2.60 -0.09 -52.61
CA LEU A 334 -4.03 -0.33 -52.86
C LEU A 334 -4.63 0.70 -53.83
N THR A 335 -4.12 1.92 -53.86
CA THR A 335 -4.54 2.94 -54.84
C THR A 335 -4.05 2.59 -56.24
N GLN A 336 -2.79 2.14 -56.39
CA GLN A 336 -2.23 1.66 -57.65
C GLN A 336 -2.94 0.38 -58.13
N GLU A 337 -3.20 -0.59 -57.24
CA GLU A 337 -3.99 -1.78 -57.56
C GLU A 337 -5.41 -1.43 -58.01
N ASN A 338 -6.09 -0.48 -57.34
CA ASN A 338 -7.43 -0.05 -57.74
C ASN A 338 -7.42 0.64 -59.12
N GLN A 339 -6.40 1.45 -59.43
CA GLN A 339 -6.23 2.04 -60.76
C GLN A 339 -5.99 0.96 -61.83
N GLN A 340 -5.11 -0.02 -61.55
CA GLN A 340 -4.87 -1.15 -62.46
C GLN A 340 -6.15 -1.98 -62.66
N LYS A 341 -6.84 -2.37 -61.58
CA LYS A 341 -8.11 -3.11 -61.63
C LYS A 341 -9.19 -2.32 -62.37
N GLN A 342 -9.21 -0.99 -62.28
CA GLN A 342 -10.14 -0.15 -63.04
C GLN A 342 -9.82 -0.11 -64.55
N LEU A 343 -8.55 -0.27 -64.95
CA LEU A 343 -8.16 -0.44 -66.36
C LEU A 343 -8.49 -1.85 -66.86
N GLU A 344 -8.20 -2.89 -66.06
CA GLU A 344 -8.57 -4.27 -66.37
C GLU A 344 -10.08 -4.45 -66.49
N LEU A 345 -10.87 -3.82 -65.60
CA LEU A 345 -12.33 -3.91 -65.61
C LEU A 345 -12.92 -3.24 -66.85
N LYS A 346 -12.39 -2.10 -67.31
CA LYS A 346 -12.77 -1.49 -68.61
C LYS A 346 -12.49 -2.43 -69.78
N SER A 347 -11.30 -3.04 -69.82
CA SER A 347 -10.95 -4.03 -70.86
C SER A 347 -11.93 -5.22 -70.86
N ARG A 348 -12.32 -5.72 -69.67
CA ARG A 348 -13.34 -6.77 -69.54
C ARG A 348 -14.76 -6.29 -69.87
N GLU A 349 -15.12 -5.03 -69.66
CA GLU A 349 -16.38 -4.46 -70.12
C GLU A 349 -16.45 -4.40 -71.66
N GLU A 350 -15.33 -4.07 -72.32
CA GLU A 350 -15.21 -4.12 -73.78
C GLU A 350 -15.30 -5.56 -74.32
N GLU A 351 -14.61 -6.52 -73.72
CA GLU A 351 -14.77 -7.96 -74.04
C GLU A 351 -16.20 -8.46 -73.81
N VAL A 352 -16.84 -8.10 -72.69
CA VAL A 352 -18.23 -8.47 -72.38
C VAL A 352 -19.20 -7.82 -73.37
N SER A 353 -18.91 -6.61 -73.87
CA SER A 353 -19.67 -5.98 -74.95
C SER A 353 -19.57 -6.78 -76.26
N GLN A 354 -18.37 -7.23 -76.64
CA GLN A 354 -18.16 -8.10 -77.81
C GLN A 354 -18.89 -9.45 -77.63
N MET A 355 -18.70 -10.12 -76.49
CA MET A 355 -19.36 -11.39 -76.14
C MET A 355 -20.90 -11.26 -76.16
N ARG A 356 -21.47 -10.13 -75.72
CA ARG A 356 -22.92 -9.87 -75.82
C ARG A 356 -23.40 -9.76 -77.27
N GLN A 357 -22.59 -9.19 -78.17
CA GLN A 357 -22.91 -9.17 -79.60
C GLN A 357 -22.85 -10.59 -80.21
N GLU A 358 -21.93 -11.43 -79.76
CA GLU A 358 -21.86 -12.84 -80.21
C GLU A 358 -23.00 -13.69 -79.67
N ILE A 359 -23.34 -13.56 -78.38
CA ILE A 359 -24.51 -14.20 -77.78
C ILE A 359 -25.81 -13.78 -78.50
N SER A 360 -25.91 -12.52 -78.94
CA SER A 360 -27.04 -12.05 -79.77
C SER A 360 -27.12 -12.75 -81.13
N LYS A 361 -25.97 -12.99 -81.81
CA LYS A 361 -25.91 -13.80 -83.04
C LYS A 361 -26.31 -15.26 -82.77
N LEU A 362 -25.78 -15.85 -81.69
CA LEU A 362 -26.03 -17.25 -81.32
C LEU A 362 -27.47 -17.51 -80.83
N SER A 363 -28.11 -16.56 -80.14
CA SER A 363 -29.53 -16.70 -79.73
C SER A 363 -30.44 -16.82 -80.95
N ARG A 364 -30.22 -15.99 -81.98
CA ARG A 364 -30.99 -16.05 -83.23
C ARG A 364 -30.82 -17.40 -83.94
N ALA A 365 -29.60 -17.97 -83.92
CA ALA A 365 -29.35 -19.32 -84.44
C ALA A 365 -30.05 -20.41 -83.59
N ARG A 366 -29.99 -20.31 -82.26
CA ARG A 366 -30.68 -21.21 -81.33
C ARG A 366 -32.20 -21.18 -81.51
N GLU A 367 -32.81 -20.00 -81.63
CA GLU A 367 -34.26 -19.85 -81.84
C GLU A 367 -34.72 -20.53 -83.15
N SER A 368 -33.94 -20.39 -84.22
CA SER A 368 -34.17 -21.11 -85.48
C SER A 368 -34.10 -22.63 -85.31
N MET A 369 -33.11 -23.13 -84.56
CA MET A 369 -32.96 -24.56 -84.24
C MET A 369 -34.11 -25.06 -83.33
N GLN A 370 -34.52 -24.27 -82.34
CA GLN A 370 -35.53 -24.65 -81.35
C GLN A 370 -36.95 -24.70 -81.93
N ARG A 371 -37.24 -23.92 -82.99
CA ARG A 371 -38.47 -24.10 -83.79
C ARG A 371 -38.51 -25.46 -84.48
N LYS A 372 -37.40 -25.89 -85.10
CA LYS A 372 -37.29 -27.23 -85.71
C LYS A 372 -37.44 -28.34 -84.68
N PHE A 373 -36.87 -28.18 -83.49
CA PHE A 373 -36.97 -29.17 -82.42
C PHE A 373 -38.42 -29.40 -81.96
N ARG A 374 -39.21 -28.34 -81.74
CA ARG A 374 -40.64 -28.47 -81.37
C ARG A 374 -41.44 -29.27 -82.41
N GLN A 375 -41.20 -29.01 -83.69
CA GLN A 375 -41.87 -29.70 -84.79
C GLN A 375 -41.56 -31.21 -84.82
N MET A 376 -40.38 -31.64 -84.34
CA MET A 376 -40.04 -33.06 -84.18
C MET A 376 -40.68 -33.68 -82.92
N GLU A 377 -40.76 -32.93 -81.81
CA GLU A 377 -41.36 -33.40 -80.56
C GLU A 377 -42.89 -33.59 -80.70
N GLU A 378 -43.56 -32.72 -81.46
CA GLU A 378 -44.98 -32.85 -81.81
C GLU A 378 -45.26 -34.15 -82.58
N GLN A 379 -44.44 -34.47 -83.59
CA GLN A 379 -44.53 -35.73 -84.35
C GLN A 379 -44.30 -36.97 -83.48
N LYS A 380 -43.39 -36.88 -82.50
CA LYS A 380 -43.13 -37.98 -81.54
C LYS A 380 -44.36 -38.28 -80.67
N ILE A 381 -45.09 -37.25 -80.22
CA ILE A 381 -46.26 -37.41 -79.35
C ILE A 381 -47.39 -38.16 -80.07
N GLU A 382 -47.62 -37.91 -81.36
CA GLU A 382 -48.60 -38.69 -82.16
C GLU A 382 -48.24 -40.19 -82.20
N VAL A 383 -46.97 -40.52 -82.41
CA VAL A 383 -46.48 -41.91 -82.43
C VAL A 383 -46.59 -42.57 -81.05
N GLU A 384 -46.32 -41.84 -79.96
CA GLU A 384 -46.47 -42.37 -78.61
C GLU A 384 -47.95 -42.65 -78.24
N GLN A 385 -48.91 -41.85 -78.72
CA GLN A 385 -50.35 -42.11 -78.55
C GLN A 385 -50.82 -43.35 -79.34
N GLN A 386 -50.30 -43.56 -80.56
CA GLN A 386 -50.54 -44.78 -81.34
C GLN A 386 -49.96 -46.03 -80.65
N ARG A 387 -48.80 -45.91 -80.00
CA ARG A 387 -48.21 -47.01 -79.23
C ARG A 387 -49.06 -47.38 -78.02
N GLU A 388 -49.51 -46.39 -77.24
CA GLU A 388 -50.19 -46.66 -75.96
C GLU A 388 -51.63 -47.20 -76.16
N THR A 389 -52.28 -46.87 -77.28
CA THR A 389 -53.59 -47.45 -77.66
C THR A 389 -53.48 -48.94 -78.03
N LEU A 390 -52.48 -49.34 -78.82
CA LEU A 390 -52.20 -50.76 -79.13
C LEU A 390 -51.84 -51.57 -77.86
N LYS A 391 -51.05 -50.97 -76.97
CA LYS A 391 -50.62 -51.58 -75.70
C LYS A 391 -51.78 -51.91 -74.77
N ASN A 392 -52.83 -51.07 -74.74
CA ASN A 392 -54.05 -51.34 -73.99
C ASN A 392 -54.90 -52.50 -74.56
N GLN A 393 -54.81 -52.77 -75.87
CA GLN A 393 -55.48 -53.94 -76.47
C GLN A 393 -54.78 -55.25 -76.09
N ILE A 394 -53.44 -55.26 -76.06
CA ILE A 394 -52.63 -56.41 -75.61
C ILE A 394 -52.95 -56.77 -74.14
N ALA A 395 -52.99 -55.76 -73.26
CA ALA A 395 -53.27 -55.94 -71.84
C ALA A 395 -54.71 -56.43 -71.52
N GLY A 396 -55.61 -56.46 -72.51
CA GLY A 396 -56.89 -57.15 -72.42
C GLY A 396 -56.74 -58.67 -72.58
N LEU A 397 -56.14 -59.08 -73.70
CA LEU A 397 -55.94 -60.49 -74.08
C LEU A 397 -55.05 -61.25 -73.07
N GLU A 398 -54.06 -60.58 -72.48
CA GLU A 398 -53.19 -61.19 -71.46
C GLU A 398 -53.96 -61.62 -70.20
N ARG A 399 -55.08 -60.97 -69.85
CA ARG A 399 -55.89 -61.32 -68.67
C ARG A 399 -56.73 -62.58 -68.87
N GLU A 400 -57.21 -62.80 -70.08
CA GLU A 400 -57.92 -64.03 -70.45
C GLU A 400 -56.97 -65.23 -70.38
N LEU A 401 -55.76 -65.09 -70.93
CA LEU A 401 -54.70 -66.10 -70.85
C LEU A 401 -54.34 -66.46 -69.39
N GLU A 402 -54.24 -65.46 -68.50
CA GLU A 402 -53.88 -65.68 -67.10
C GLU A 402 -54.98 -66.38 -66.29
N SER A 403 -56.25 -66.19 -66.67
CA SER A 403 -57.37 -66.95 -66.09
C SER A 403 -57.30 -68.45 -66.44
N ALA A 404 -56.91 -68.77 -67.68
CA ALA A 404 -56.75 -70.15 -68.14
C ALA A 404 -55.59 -70.88 -67.43
N LYS A 405 -54.47 -70.18 -67.18
CA LYS A 405 -53.32 -70.77 -66.45
C LYS A 405 -53.67 -71.15 -65.01
N LYS A 406 -54.45 -70.32 -64.31
CA LYS A 406 -54.80 -70.59 -62.89
C LYS A 406 -55.63 -71.86 -62.70
N GLN A 407 -56.40 -72.28 -63.71
CA GLN A 407 -57.09 -73.57 -63.66
C GLN A 407 -56.08 -74.74 -63.77
N ALA A 408 -55.10 -74.64 -64.68
CA ALA A 408 -54.09 -75.68 -64.90
C ALA A 408 -53.10 -75.88 -63.73
N GLU A 409 -52.91 -74.87 -62.86
CA GLU A 409 -52.08 -75.02 -61.65
C GLU A 409 -52.77 -75.79 -60.51
N LEU A 410 -54.10 -75.92 -60.52
CA LEU A 410 -54.83 -76.69 -59.51
C LEU A 410 -54.67 -78.19 -59.75
N ASP A 411 -54.87 -78.65 -60.99
CA ASP A 411 -54.73 -80.06 -61.38
C ASP A 411 -53.30 -80.58 -61.15
N LYS A 412 -52.29 -79.71 -61.25
CA LYS A 412 -50.89 -80.06 -60.99
C LYS A 412 -50.61 -80.40 -59.52
N LYS A 413 -51.30 -79.76 -58.57
CA LYS A 413 -51.02 -79.95 -57.12
C LYS A 413 -51.53 -81.30 -56.60
N ALA A 414 -52.56 -81.87 -57.22
CA ALA A 414 -53.05 -83.21 -56.89
C ALA A 414 -52.07 -84.35 -57.25
N VAL A 415 -51.02 -84.08 -58.04
CA VAL A 415 -50.04 -85.10 -58.49
C VAL A 415 -48.79 -85.15 -57.58
N ASP A 416 -48.36 -84.01 -57.03
CA ASP A 416 -47.12 -83.93 -56.24
C ASP A 416 -47.23 -84.50 -54.81
N GLU A 417 -48.45 -84.69 -54.28
CA GLU A 417 -48.67 -85.21 -52.93
C GLU A 417 -48.50 -86.74 -52.85
N LEU A 418 -48.90 -87.49 -53.87
CA LEU A 418 -48.72 -88.95 -53.96
C LEU A 418 -47.26 -89.40 -54.19
N VAL A 419 -46.34 -88.46 -54.43
CA VAL A 419 -44.93 -88.75 -54.71
C VAL A 419 -44.07 -88.79 -53.44
N ARG A 420 -44.47 -88.12 -52.35
CA ARG A 420 -43.60 -87.90 -51.18
C ARG A 420 -43.70 -88.92 -50.05
N GLU A 421 -44.75 -89.75 -50.01
CA GLU A 421 -44.84 -90.85 -49.03
C GLU A 421 -43.99 -92.09 -49.42
N ARG A 422 -43.56 -92.17 -50.68
CA ARG A 422 -42.97 -93.38 -51.29
C ARG A 422 -41.46 -93.57 -51.04
N ASP A 423 -40.71 -92.50 -50.75
CA ASP A 423 -39.23 -92.55 -50.70
C ASP A 423 -38.61 -92.54 -49.29
N MET A 424 -39.41 -92.41 -48.22
CA MET A 424 -38.91 -92.34 -46.83
C MET A 424 -39.03 -93.65 -46.03
N LEU A 425 -39.64 -94.71 -46.58
CA LEU A 425 -39.87 -95.98 -45.89
C LEU A 425 -39.16 -97.20 -46.48
N ASN A 426 -38.40 -97.06 -47.58
CA ASN A 426 -37.61 -98.16 -48.16
C ASN A 426 -36.25 -98.35 -47.44
N LYS A 427 -36.30 -98.55 -46.13
CA LYS A 427 -35.12 -98.72 -45.26
C LYS A 427 -34.47 -100.10 -45.44
N ASN A 428 -33.17 -100.10 -45.71
CA ASN A 428 -32.14 -100.86 -44.95
C ASN A 428 -32.43 -102.32 -44.52
N LEU A 429 -33.17 -103.12 -45.29
CA LEU A 429 -33.43 -104.55 -44.96
C LEU A 429 -33.35 -105.51 -46.16
N LEU A 430 -32.56 -105.18 -47.19
CA LEU A 430 -32.22 -106.10 -48.28
C LEU A 430 -30.74 -106.50 -48.22
N LYS A 431 -30.36 -107.09 -47.08
CA LYS A 431 -29.00 -107.59 -46.78
C LYS A 431 -28.92 -109.11 -46.70
N GLU A 432 -30.04 -109.80 -46.94
CA GLU A 432 -30.24 -111.25 -46.74
C GLU A 432 -30.69 -111.92 -48.04
N ALA A 433 -29.73 -112.19 -48.94
CA ALA A 433 -29.97 -112.83 -50.24
C ALA A 433 -28.86 -113.85 -50.63
N GLY A 434 -28.17 -114.44 -49.65
CA GLY A 434 -27.06 -115.39 -49.86
C GLY A 434 -27.30 -116.83 -49.36
N ALA A 435 -28.51 -117.17 -48.93
CA ALA A 435 -28.77 -118.29 -48.02
C ALA A 435 -29.01 -119.68 -48.67
N THR A 436 -28.69 -119.87 -49.96
CA THR A 436 -29.02 -121.10 -50.73
C THR A 436 -27.79 -121.85 -51.27
N GLN A 437 -26.95 -122.35 -50.35
CA GLN A 437 -25.94 -123.40 -50.60
C GLN A 437 -26.13 -124.61 -49.66
N LYS A 438 -27.37 -124.83 -49.18
CA LYS A 438 -27.74 -125.90 -48.25
C LYS A 438 -27.89 -127.29 -48.94
N GLN A 439 -27.99 -128.32 -48.10
CA GLN A 439 -28.87 -129.49 -48.29
C GLN A 439 -28.45 -130.67 -49.18
N LEU A 440 -27.30 -130.70 -49.86
CA LEU A 440 -26.98 -131.82 -50.77
C LEU A 440 -26.53 -133.14 -50.08
N ASN A 441 -25.98 -133.10 -48.87
CA ASN A 441 -25.06 -134.15 -48.39
C ASN A 441 -25.65 -135.25 -47.46
N LEU A 442 -26.95 -135.30 -47.19
CA LEU A 442 -27.49 -136.06 -46.03
C LEU A 442 -27.99 -137.50 -46.30
N VAL A 443 -28.11 -137.96 -47.55
CA VAL A 443 -29.01 -139.10 -47.88
C VAL A 443 -28.34 -140.50 -47.88
N LYS A 444 -27.02 -140.61 -48.03
CA LYS A 444 -26.35 -141.86 -48.47
C LYS A 444 -26.04 -142.94 -47.40
N LEU A 445 -26.65 -142.94 -46.21
CA LEU A 445 -26.11 -143.70 -45.06
C LEU A 445 -26.86 -144.97 -44.60
N HIS A 446 -28.14 -145.18 -44.95
CA HIS A 446 -29.04 -145.98 -44.08
C HIS A 446 -29.44 -147.41 -44.50
N GLU A 447 -29.08 -147.94 -45.68
CA GLU A 447 -29.76 -149.14 -46.23
C GLU A 447 -29.17 -150.53 -45.87
N GLN A 448 -27.96 -150.62 -45.31
CA GLN A 448 -27.15 -151.86 -45.43
C GLN A 448 -27.53 -153.07 -44.54
N SER A 449 -28.04 -152.87 -43.32
CA SER A 449 -27.76 -153.81 -42.20
C SER A 449 -28.83 -154.88 -41.86
N LYS A 450 -29.89 -155.06 -42.66
CA LYS A 450 -31.08 -155.86 -42.25
C LYS A 450 -30.88 -157.39 -42.21
N LYS A 451 -29.80 -157.93 -42.79
CA LYS A 451 -29.82 -159.28 -43.40
C LYS A 451 -29.47 -160.49 -42.49
N ASN A 452 -29.21 -160.32 -41.20
CA ASN A 452 -28.45 -161.29 -40.41
C ASN A 452 -29.29 -162.22 -39.48
N LEU A 453 -30.61 -162.27 -39.63
CA LEU A 453 -31.53 -162.85 -38.62
C LEU A 453 -31.97 -164.31 -38.86
N GLU A 454 -31.45 -165.00 -39.89
CA GLU A 454 -31.96 -166.33 -40.29
C GLU A 454 -31.10 -167.52 -39.82
N GLU A 455 -29.92 -167.28 -39.22
CA GLU A 455 -29.08 -168.34 -38.61
C GLU A 455 -29.62 -168.88 -37.27
N GLU A 456 -30.73 -168.32 -36.76
CA GLU A 456 -31.15 -168.47 -35.37
C GLU A 456 -31.70 -169.85 -35.00
N ILE A 457 -32.29 -170.59 -35.95
CA ILE A 457 -33.07 -171.82 -35.66
C ILE A 457 -32.20 -173.03 -35.31
N THR A 458 -30.98 -173.13 -35.87
CA THR A 458 -30.04 -174.21 -35.57
C THR A 458 -29.58 -174.20 -34.10
N ASN A 459 -29.58 -173.04 -33.45
CA ASN A 459 -29.13 -172.86 -32.07
C ASN A 459 -29.99 -173.66 -31.07
N TYR A 460 -31.30 -173.81 -31.32
CA TYR A 460 -32.25 -174.37 -30.34
C TYR A 460 -31.96 -175.81 -29.88
N LYS A 461 -31.21 -176.61 -30.66
CA LYS A 461 -30.79 -177.95 -30.22
C LYS A 461 -29.54 -177.97 -29.35
N GLU A 462 -28.61 -177.03 -29.55
CA GLU A 462 -27.55 -176.81 -28.56
C GLU A 462 -28.13 -176.25 -27.26
N GLU A 463 -29.12 -175.36 -27.38
CA GLU A 463 -29.73 -174.62 -26.28
C GLU A 463 -30.32 -175.53 -25.20
N ALA A 464 -30.93 -176.66 -25.56
CA ALA A 464 -31.42 -177.64 -24.57
C ALA A 464 -30.28 -178.27 -23.72
N GLN A 465 -29.08 -178.42 -24.30
CA GLN A 465 -27.92 -179.02 -23.61
C GLN A 465 -27.06 -177.96 -22.91
N LYS A 466 -27.01 -176.72 -23.44
CA LYS A 466 -26.56 -175.52 -22.72
C LYS A 466 -27.42 -175.28 -21.49
N GLN A 467 -28.75 -175.34 -21.60
CA GLN A 467 -29.69 -175.04 -20.50
C GLN A 467 -29.45 -175.88 -19.23
N ARG A 468 -29.06 -177.17 -19.34
CA ARG A 468 -28.71 -177.96 -18.14
C ARG A 468 -27.40 -177.52 -17.46
N LYS A 469 -26.43 -176.96 -18.19
CA LYS A 469 -25.25 -176.33 -17.60
C LYS A 469 -25.56 -174.94 -17.05
N ILE A 470 -26.36 -174.17 -17.79
CA ILE A 470 -26.86 -172.85 -17.40
C ILE A 470 -27.62 -172.92 -16.09
N ILE A 471 -28.51 -173.90 -15.86
CA ILE A 471 -29.24 -174.03 -14.57
C ILE A 471 -28.28 -174.16 -13.39
N TYR A 472 -27.27 -175.03 -13.47
CA TYR A 472 -26.29 -175.20 -12.38
C TYR A 472 -25.38 -173.97 -12.20
N GLN A 473 -25.12 -173.20 -13.27
CA GLN A 473 -24.46 -171.90 -13.16
C GLN A 473 -25.38 -170.85 -12.52
N LEU A 474 -26.64 -170.75 -12.96
CA LEU A 474 -27.64 -169.81 -12.44
C LEU A 474 -27.96 -170.05 -10.96
N GLU A 475 -27.95 -171.30 -10.47
CA GLU A 475 -28.09 -171.59 -9.04
C GLU A 475 -26.89 -171.07 -8.23
N LYS A 476 -25.67 -171.24 -8.76
CA LYS A 476 -24.44 -170.75 -8.14
C LYS A 476 -24.27 -169.23 -8.27
N GLU A 477 -24.81 -168.64 -9.33
CA GLU A 477 -24.88 -167.21 -9.58
C GLU A 477 -25.98 -166.56 -8.73
N ARG A 478 -27.13 -167.19 -8.52
CA ARG A 478 -28.17 -166.76 -7.56
C ARG A 478 -27.56 -166.58 -6.17
N ASP A 479 -26.83 -167.58 -5.67
CA ASP A 479 -26.24 -167.51 -4.34
C ASP A 479 -25.08 -166.49 -4.27
N ARG A 480 -24.45 -166.18 -5.40
CA ARG A 480 -23.52 -165.05 -5.53
C ARG A 480 -24.26 -163.71 -5.46
N TYR A 481 -25.32 -163.53 -6.24
CA TYR A 481 -26.12 -162.32 -6.32
C TYR A 481 -26.90 -162.02 -5.04
N ILE A 482 -27.30 -163.03 -4.26
CA ILE A 482 -27.87 -162.81 -2.91
C ILE A 482 -26.82 -162.18 -1.98
N ASN A 483 -25.58 -162.67 -1.99
CA ASN A 483 -24.50 -162.09 -1.21
C ASN A 483 -24.09 -160.70 -1.73
N GLU A 484 -23.93 -160.51 -3.03
CA GLU A 484 -23.64 -159.21 -3.65
C GLU A 484 -24.75 -158.18 -3.40
N ALA A 485 -26.03 -158.57 -3.46
CA ALA A 485 -27.15 -157.70 -3.11
C ALA A 485 -27.14 -157.31 -1.62
N SER A 486 -26.72 -158.21 -0.72
CA SER A 486 -26.58 -157.88 0.71
C SER A 486 -25.45 -156.87 0.95
N GLU A 487 -24.28 -157.04 0.33
CA GLU A 487 -23.19 -156.06 0.38
C GLU A 487 -23.60 -154.71 -0.24
N LEU A 488 -24.27 -154.72 -1.40
CA LEU A 488 -24.73 -153.52 -2.07
C LEU A 488 -25.76 -152.77 -1.22
N THR A 489 -26.66 -153.48 -0.54
CA THR A 489 -27.62 -152.87 0.40
C THR A 489 -26.89 -152.21 1.57
N GLN A 490 -25.88 -152.86 2.13
CA GLN A 490 -25.06 -152.27 3.21
C GLN A 490 -24.28 -151.04 2.74
N LYS A 491 -23.70 -151.08 1.53
CA LYS A 491 -22.99 -149.95 0.89
C LYS A 491 -23.94 -148.77 0.61
N VAL A 492 -25.17 -149.03 0.15
CA VAL A 492 -26.20 -148.00 -0.04
C VAL A 492 -26.57 -147.33 1.28
N LEU A 493 -26.79 -148.09 2.36
CA LEU A 493 -27.08 -147.52 3.68
C LEU A 493 -25.93 -146.65 4.20
N GLN A 494 -24.68 -147.07 4.00
CA GLN A 494 -23.51 -146.29 4.42
C GLN A 494 -23.37 -144.99 3.60
N HIS A 495 -23.58 -145.05 2.27
CA HIS A 495 -23.58 -143.85 1.43
C HIS A 495 -24.76 -142.90 1.69
N MET A 496 -25.92 -143.38 2.15
CA MET A 496 -27.00 -142.51 2.61
C MET A 496 -26.60 -141.71 3.86
N GLU A 497 -25.81 -142.30 4.76
CA GLU A 497 -25.29 -141.57 5.93
C GLU A 497 -24.18 -140.57 5.54
N ASP A 498 -23.28 -140.95 4.62
CA ASP A 498 -22.31 -140.02 4.01
C ASP A 498 -23.02 -138.80 3.38
N ILE A 499 -24.11 -139.03 2.63
CA ILE A 499 -24.90 -137.96 1.99
C ILE A 499 -25.46 -136.99 3.02
N LYS A 500 -26.09 -137.46 4.11
CA LYS A 500 -26.58 -136.58 5.19
C LYS A 500 -25.46 -135.71 5.77
N VAL A 501 -24.29 -136.29 6.01
CA VAL A 501 -23.12 -135.55 6.53
C VAL A 501 -22.66 -134.48 5.52
N ARG A 502 -22.68 -134.78 4.22
CA ARG A 502 -22.38 -133.80 3.16
C ARG A 502 -23.45 -132.72 3.04
N GLU A 503 -24.72 -133.03 3.16
CA GLU A 503 -25.81 -132.06 3.14
C GLU A 503 -25.71 -131.08 4.33
N MET A 504 -25.38 -131.58 5.52
CA MET A 504 -25.16 -130.74 6.70
C MET A 504 -23.93 -129.83 6.54
N GLN A 505 -22.83 -130.34 5.96
CA GLN A 505 -21.66 -129.53 5.59
C GLN A 505 -22.04 -128.43 4.56
N ILE A 506 -22.82 -128.77 3.54
CA ILE A 506 -23.30 -127.82 2.51
C ILE A 506 -24.18 -126.72 3.13
N PHE A 507 -25.01 -127.05 4.12
CA PHE A 507 -25.79 -126.06 4.86
C PHE A 507 -24.90 -125.07 5.64
N ASP A 508 -23.92 -125.58 6.39
CA ASP A 508 -22.96 -124.75 7.13
C ASP A 508 -22.12 -123.86 6.21
N TYR A 509 -21.69 -124.36 5.04
CA TYR A 509 -20.98 -123.54 4.06
C TYR A 509 -21.88 -122.48 3.43
N LYS A 510 -23.14 -122.80 3.09
CA LYS A 510 -24.12 -121.80 2.60
C LYS A 510 -24.36 -120.69 3.63
N LYS A 511 -24.48 -121.03 4.91
CA LYS A 511 -24.60 -120.06 6.00
C LYS A 511 -23.36 -119.14 6.09
N LYS A 512 -22.16 -119.72 6.05
CA LYS A 512 -20.89 -118.96 6.07
C LYS A 512 -20.72 -118.04 4.84
N ILE A 513 -21.22 -118.45 3.68
CA ILE A 513 -21.24 -117.61 2.46
C ILE A 513 -22.17 -116.41 2.67
N ALA A 514 -23.41 -116.60 3.13
CA ALA A 514 -24.34 -115.50 3.40
C ALA A 514 -23.81 -114.52 4.48
N GLU A 515 -23.14 -115.04 5.52
CA GLU A 515 -22.45 -114.23 6.54
C GLU A 515 -21.22 -113.46 5.99
N ALA A 516 -20.59 -113.95 4.91
CA ALA A 516 -19.50 -113.25 4.22
C ALA A 516 -20.03 -112.19 3.24
N GLU A 517 -21.08 -112.51 2.47
CA GLU A 517 -21.74 -111.58 1.52
C GLU A 517 -22.33 -110.36 2.23
N THR A 518 -22.99 -110.56 3.38
CA THR A 518 -23.52 -109.46 4.21
C THR A 518 -22.41 -108.57 4.75
N LYS A 519 -21.29 -109.13 5.23
CA LYS A 519 -20.11 -108.37 5.65
C LYS A 519 -19.45 -107.61 4.49
N LEU A 520 -19.34 -108.24 3.31
CA LEU A 520 -18.83 -107.59 2.10
C LEU A 520 -19.68 -106.38 1.72
N LYS A 521 -21.01 -106.51 1.79
CA LYS A 521 -21.93 -105.42 1.45
C LYS A 521 -21.91 -104.28 2.48
N GLN A 522 -21.71 -104.59 3.76
CA GLN A 522 -21.45 -103.57 4.79
C GLN A 522 -20.12 -102.83 4.54
N GLN A 523 -19.05 -103.54 4.15
CA GLN A 523 -17.75 -102.95 3.78
C GLN A 523 -17.87 -102.06 2.53
N GLN A 524 -18.63 -102.48 1.52
CA GLN A 524 -18.91 -101.67 0.32
C GLN A 524 -19.62 -100.35 0.67
N ASN A 525 -20.71 -100.42 1.45
CA ASN A 525 -21.44 -99.22 1.88
C ASN A 525 -20.55 -98.25 2.69
N LEU A 526 -19.68 -98.76 3.56
CA LEU A 526 -18.73 -97.94 4.31
C LEU A 526 -17.67 -97.29 3.41
N TYR A 527 -17.15 -98.02 2.41
CA TYR A 527 -16.23 -97.47 1.42
C TYR A 527 -16.89 -96.39 0.55
N GLU A 528 -18.14 -96.58 0.14
CA GLU A 528 -18.90 -95.59 -0.63
C GLU A 528 -19.19 -94.32 0.20
N ALA A 529 -19.54 -94.45 1.47
CA ALA A 529 -19.70 -93.31 2.39
C ALA A 529 -18.39 -92.52 2.54
N VAL A 530 -17.27 -93.18 2.88
CA VAL A 530 -15.96 -92.53 3.01
C VAL A 530 -15.52 -91.89 1.68
N ARG A 531 -15.87 -92.49 0.54
CA ARG A 531 -15.62 -91.91 -0.80
C ARG A 531 -16.49 -90.69 -1.06
N SER A 532 -17.75 -90.66 -0.61
CA SER A 532 -18.59 -89.46 -0.71
C SER A 532 -18.10 -88.35 0.21
N ASP A 533 -17.72 -88.66 1.45
CA ASP A 533 -17.18 -87.69 2.41
C ASP A 533 -15.88 -87.07 1.89
N ARG A 534 -14.95 -87.89 1.39
CA ARG A 534 -13.71 -87.42 0.75
C ARG A 534 -14.00 -86.48 -0.42
N ASN A 535 -15.00 -86.78 -1.25
CA ASN A 535 -15.38 -85.92 -2.37
C ASN A 535 -16.05 -84.62 -1.90
N LEU A 536 -16.87 -84.67 -0.84
CA LEU A 536 -17.49 -83.50 -0.21
C LEU A 536 -16.42 -82.58 0.40
N TYR A 537 -15.51 -83.11 1.21
CA TYR A 537 -14.41 -82.33 1.78
C TYR A 537 -13.45 -81.79 0.69
N SER A 538 -13.21 -82.54 -0.39
CA SER A 538 -12.45 -82.03 -1.54
C SER A 538 -13.15 -80.88 -2.25
N LYS A 539 -14.49 -80.90 -2.36
CA LYS A 539 -15.29 -79.80 -2.93
C LYS A 539 -15.26 -78.57 -2.00
N ASN A 540 -15.54 -78.77 -0.71
CA ASN A 540 -15.54 -77.70 0.28
C ASN A 540 -14.13 -77.05 0.42
N LEU A 541 -13.05 -77.83 0.26
CA LEU A 541 -11.68 -77.32 0.25
C LEU A 541 -11.41 -76.40 -0.96
N ILE A 542 -11.89 -76.80 -2.15
CA ILE A 542 -11.79 -75.98 -3.38
C ILE A 542 -12.61 -74.70 -3.21
N GLU A 543 -13.85 -74.79 -2.74
CA GLU A 543 -14.73 -73.63 -2.53
C GLU A 543 -14.12 -72.64 -1.51
N ALA A 544 -13.58 -73.13 -0.40
CA ALA A 544 -12.86 -72.29 0.56
C ALA A 544 -11.56 -71.69 -0.01
N GLN A 545 -10.87 -72.39 -0.91
CA GLN A 545 -9.67 -71.86 -1.58
C GLN A 545 -10.04 -70.79 -2.62
N ASP A 546 -11.13 -70.98 -3.37
CA ASP A 546 -11.66 -69.98 -4.31
C ASP A 546 -12.11 -68.72 -3.57
N GLU A 547 -12.87 -68.85 -2.46
CA GLU A 547 -13.21 -67.73 -1.56
C GLU A 547 -11.95 -67.00 -1.05
N ILE A 548 -10.92 -67.74 -0.62
CA ILE A 548 -9.63 -67.16 -0.21
C ILE A 548 -8.96 -66.41 -1.38
N THR A 549 -9.07 -66.87 -2.63
CA THR A 549 -8.52 -66.11 -3.79
C THR A 549 -9.36 -64.87 -4.11
N GLU A 550 -10.68 -64.92 -3.97
CA GLU A 550 -11.56 -63.78 -4.18
C GLU A 550 -11.35 -62.71 -3.10
N MET A 551 -11.23 -63.12 -1.83
CA MET A 551 -10.89 -62.21 -0.73
C MET A 551 -9.49 -61.61 -0.89
N LYS A 552 -8.51 -62.36 -1.41
CA LYS A 552 -7.19 -61.82 -1.78
C LYS A 552 -7.27 -60.83 -2.96
N ARG A 553 -8.18 -61.03 -3.93
CA ARG A 553 -8.45 -60.05 -5.01
C ARG A 553 -9.11 -58.79 -4.44
N LYS A 554 -10.16 -58.91 -3.63
CA LYS A 554 -10.83 -57.80 -2.94
C LYS A 554 -9.84 -56.98 -2.11
N LEU A 555 -8.98 -57.64 -1.32
CA LEU A 555 -7.95 -56.97 -0.51
C LEU A 555 -6.91 -56.25 -1.37
N LYS A 556 -6.50 -56.79 -2.53
CA LYS A 556 -5.62 -56.07 -3.48
C LYS A 556 -6.29 -54.82 -4.06
N ILE A 557 -7.56 -54.89 -4.42
CA ILE A 557 -8.33 -53.73 -4.92
C ILE A 557 -8.48 -52.68 -3.81
N MET A 558 -8.82 -53.12 -2.59
CA MET A 558 -8.94 -52.27 -1.40
C MET A 558 -7.63 -51.56 -1.07
N ASN A 559 -6.48 -52.25 -1.10
CA ASN A 559 -5.17 -51.62 -0.94
C ASN A 559 -4.89 -50.59 -2.03
N HIS A 560 -5.18 -50.90 -3.30
CA HIS A 560 -4.93 -49.94 -4.38
C HIS A 560 -5.82 -48.69 -4.26
N GLN A 561 -7.08 -48.84 -3.81
CA GLN A 561 -7.94 -47.71 -3.46
C GLN A 561 -7.40 -46.91 -2.26
N VAL A 562 -6.91 -47.59 -1.22
CA VAL A 562 -6.27 -46.95 -0.06
C VAL A 562 -5.01 -46.18 -0.46
N ASP A 563 -4.20 -46.70 -1.38
CA ASP A 563 -2.99 -46.04 -1.86
C ASP A 563 -3.31 -44.87 -2.80
N GLN A 564 -4.29 -45.00 -3.71
CA GLN A 564 -4.84 -43.87 -4.48
C GLN A 564 -5.37 -42.75 -3.57
N LEU A 565 -6.10 -43.10 -2.50
CA LEU A 565 -6.62 -42.12 -1.54
C LEU A 565 -5.49 -41.44 -0.75
N LYS A 566 -4.38 -42.13 -0.43
CA LYS A 566 -3.18 -41.50 0.15
C LYS A 566 -2.52 -40.52 -0.81
N GLU A 567 -2.40 -40.87 -2.09
CA GLU A 567 -1.85 -39.97 -3.12
C GLU A 567 -2.76 -38.75 -3.31
N GLU A 568 -4.09 -38.92 -3.35
CA GLU A 568 -5.04 -37.82 -3.37
C GLU A 568 -4.91 -36.91 -2.14
N ILE A 569 -4.84 -37.48 -0.93
CA ILE A 569 -4.66 -36.72 0.32
C ILE A 569 -3.35 -35.92 0.27
N SER A 570 -2.22 -36.57 -0.04
CA SER A 570 -0.91 -35.93 -0.15
C SER A 570 -0.88 -34.82 -1.20
N SER A 571 -1.55 -35.02 -2.35
CA SER A 571 -1.67 -33.98 -3.38
C SER A 571 -2.48 -32.76 -2.89
N LYS A 572 -3.55 -33.00 -2.12
CA LYS A 572 -4.41 -31.95 -1.55
C LYS A 572 -3.74 -31.24 -0.38
N GLU A 573 -2.97 -31.94 0.45
CA GLU A 573 -2.11 -31.35 1.48
C GLU A 573 -1.06 -30.43 0.86
N SER A 574 -0.36 -30.88 -0.19
CA SER A 574 0.61 -30.07 -0.93
C SER A 574 -0.02 -28.82 -1.56
N ALA A 575 -1.23 -28.95 -2.14
CA ALA A 575 -1.99 -27.83 -2.67
C ALA A 575 -2.44 -26.84 -1.57
N LEU A 576 -2.90 -27.35 -0.42
CA LEU A 576 -3.36 -26.54 0.70
C LEU A 576 -2.20 -25.77 1.36
N VAL A 577 -1.01 -26.37 1.47
CA VAL A 577 0.22 -25.69 1.91
C VAL A 577 0.58 -24.55 0.94
N LYS A 578 0.52 -24.77 -0.38
CA LYS A 578 0.74 -23.70 -1.37
C LYS A 578 -0.27 -22.55 -1.20
N VAL A 579 -1.57 -22.86 -1.15
CA VAL A 579 -2.63 -21.87 -0.93
C VAL A 579 -2.44 -21.10 0.38
N HIS A 580 -1.98 -21.74 1.44
CA HIS A 580 -1.69 -21.07 2.71
C HIS A 580 -0.48 -20.11 2.60
N LEU A 581 0.58 -20.50 1.89
CA LEU A 581 1.74 -19.63 1.63
C LEU A 581 1.38 -18.44 0.71
N ASP A 582 0.60 -18.68 -0.34
CA ASP A 582 0.07 -17.62 -1.21
C ASP A 582 -0.84 -16.66 -0.44
N HIS A 583 -1.72 -17.17 0.44
CA HIS A 583 -2.56 -16.34 1.30
C HIS A 583 -1.74 -15.49 2.28
N GLN A 584 -0.71 -16.06 2.92
CA GLN A 584 0.22 -15.28 3.75
C GLN A 584 0.99 -14.21 2.97
N ARG A 585 1.33 -14.47 1.69
CA ARG A 585 1.96 -13.46 0.82
C ARG A 585 0.98 -12.34 0.48
N ILE A 586 -0.24 -12.69 0.08
CA ILE A 586 -1.31 -11.74 -0.28
C ILE A 586 -1.71 -10.87 0.92
N GLU A 587 -1.76 -11.41 2.14
CA GLU A 587 -2.00 -10.58 3.34
C GLU A 587 -0.86 -9.59 3.61
N LYS A 588 0.41 -10.00 3.45
CA LYS A 588 1.57 -9.08 3.58
C LYS A 588 1.56 -8.01 2.49
N GLU A 589 1.23 -8.37 1.25
CA GLU A 589 1.03 -7.42 0.14
C GLU A 589 -0.12 -6.44 0.45
N LYS A 590 -1.24 -6.94 1.01
CA LYS A 590 -2.41 -6.15 1.43
C LYS A 590 -2.13 -5.22 2.61
N GLU A 591 -1.30 -5.61 3.57
CA GLU A 591 -0.85 -4.72 4.65
C GLU A 591 0.13 -3.65 4.16
N ALA A 592 1.08 -4.02 3.29
CA ALA A 592 1.98 -3.05 2.64
C ALA A 592 1.20 -2.01 1.81
N LEU A 593 0.26 -2.46 0.97
CA LEU A 593 -0.59 -1.57 0.17
C LEU A 593 -1.52 -0.69 1.04
N LYS A 594 -1.99 -1.17 2.20
CA LYS A 594 -2.70 -0.32 3.17
C LYS A 594 -1.79 0.78 3.75
N ALA A 595 -0.55 0.44 4.09
CA ALA A 595 0.42 1.40 4.61
C ALA A 595 0.80 2.45 3.55
N GLU A 596 1.04 2.04 2.31
CA GLU A 596 1.26 2.96 1.17
C GLU A 596 0.03 3.85 0.92
N LEU A 597 -1.18 3.28 0.91
CA LEU A 597 -2.43 4.05 0.76
C LEU A 597 -2.61 5.08 1.88
N GLN A 598 -2.26 4.74 3.12
CA GLN A 598 -2.34 5.67 4.25
C GLN A 598 -1.28 6.78 4.14
N LYS A 599 -0.05 6.45 3.73
CA LYS A 599 1.03 7.41 3.46
C LYS A 599 0.64 8.40 2.35
N LEU A 600 0.13 7.88 1.23
CA LEU A 600 -0.33 8.69 0.09
C LEU A 600 -1.53 9.58 0.46
N LYS A 601 -2.48 9.08 1.27
CA LYS A 601 -3.58 9.91 1.80
C LYS A 601 -3.08 11.04 2.69
N GLN A 602 -2.09 10.77 3.54
CA GLN A 602 -1.51 11.80 4.40
C GLN A 602 -0.77 12.87 3.56
N GLN A 603 0.05 12.46 2.59
CA GLN A 603 0.70 13.37 1.65
C GLN A 603 -0.32 14.19 0.83
N ALA A 604 -1.46 13.60 0.44
CA ALA A 604 -2.55 14.32 -0.22
C ALA A 604 -3.20 15.37 0.70
N THR A 605 -3.37 15.08 2.01
CA THR A 605 -3.87 16.09 2.96
C THR A 605 -2.86 17.20 3.25
N GLU A 606 -1.56 16.89 3.33
CA GLU A 606 -0.49 17.85 3.55
C GLU A 606 -0.31 18.79 2.34
N THR A 607 -0.35 18.24 1.11
CA THR A 607 -0.32 19.04 -0.13
C THR A 607 -1.59 19.86 -0.34
N GLN A 608 -2.77 19.35 0.02
CA GLN A 608 -4.02 20.14 0.00
C GLN A 608 -3.94 21.34 0.97
N GLN A 609 -3.43 21.14 2.20
CA GLN A 609 -3.21 22.23 3.15
C GLN A 609 -2.20 23.27 2.62
N LEU A 610 -1.13 22.83 1.97
CA LEU A 610 -0.16 23.73 1.32
C LEU A 610 -0.81 24.56 0.21
N ILE A 611 -1.63 23.93 -0.65
CA ILE A 611 -2.39 24.60 -1.72
C ILE A 611 -3.36 25.63 -1.16
N ASP A 612 -4.11 25.30 -0.09
CA ASP A 612 -5.09 26.23 0.48
C ASP A 612 -4.43 27.39 1.24
N ASN A 613 -3.27 27.16 1.88
CA ASN A 613 -2.42 28.23 2.40
C ASN A 613 -1.89 29.14 1.28
N GLN A 614 -1.48 28.57 0.13
CA GLN A 614 -1.03 29.35 -1.03
C GLN A 614 -2.16 30.21 -1.62
N LYS A 615 -3.38 29.68 -1.77
CA LYS A 615 -4.56 30.46 -2.20
C LYS A 615 -4.89 31.60 -1.24
N ALA A 616 -4.72 31.39 0.06
CA ALA A 616 -4.96 32.43 1.07
C ALA A 616 -3.96 33.60 0.93
N GLU A 617 -2.68 33.30 0.71
CA GLU A 617 -1.66 34.33 0.49
C GLU A 617 -1.76 34.94 -0.92
N GLU A 618 -2.15 34.20 -1.95
CA GLU A 618 -2.52 34.74 -3.28
C GLU A 618 -3.66 35.77 -3.16
N THR A 619 -4.74 35.41 -2.45
CA THR A 619 -5.88 36.32 -2.19
C THR A 619 -5.42 37.58 -1.45
N ARG A 620 -4.47 37.46 -0.52
CA ARG A 620 -3.88 38.57 0.22
C ARG A 620 -3.02 39.47 -0.67
N LEU A 621 -2.18 38.89 -1.52
CA LEU A 621 -1.34 39.61 -2.48
C LEU A 621 -2.18 40.33 -3.54
N LEU A 622 -3.22 39.68 -4.07
CA LEU A 622 -4.20 40.30 -4.97
C LEU A 622 -4.91 41.50 -4.30
N LYS A 623 -5.25 41.40 -3.02
CA LYS A 623 -5.78 42.55 -2.27
C LYS A 623 -4.74 43.67 -2.15
N ILE A 624 -3.49 43.37 -1.77
CA ILE A 624 -2.41 44.36 -1.67
C ILE A 624 -2.17 45.06 -3.01
N LEU A 625 -2.20 44.32 -4.13
CA LEU A 625 -2.13 44.88 -5.48
C LEU A 625 -3.31 45.80 -5.78
N SER A 626 -4.54 45.40 -5.46
CA SER A 626 -5.75 46.23 -5.64
C SER A 626 -5.70 47.52 -4.80
N ASP A 627 -5.26 47.43 -3.54
CA ASP A 627 -5.12 48.59 -2.65
C ASP A 627 -4.01 49.54 -3.16
N ALA A 628 -2.90 48.99 -3.67
CA ALA A 628 -1.81 49.75 -4.27
C ALA A 628 -2.18 50.40 -5.62
N ASP A 629 -2.98 49.74 -6.46
CA ASP A 629 -3.46 50.33 -7.72
C ASP A 629 -4.50 51.42 -7.49
N ALA A 630 -5.37 51.26 -6.48
CA ALA A 630 -6.28 52.32 -6.05
C ALA A 630 -5.52 53.55 -5.52
N GLU A 631 -4.42 53.34 -4.78
CA GLU A 631 -3.54 54.40 -4.30
C GLU A 631 -2.76 55.08 -5.44
N ARG A 632 -2.18 54.30 -6.36
CA ARG A 632 -1.53 54.81 -7.59
C ARG A 632 -2.49 55.67 -8.42
N LEU A 633 -3.78 55.30 -8.48
CA LEU A 633 -4.82 56.06 -9.16
C LEU A 633 -5.23 57.35 -8.40
N ARG A 634 -5.16 57.38 -7.06
CA ARG A 634 -5.32 58.61 -6.26
C ARG A 634 -4.17 59.57 -6.52
N GLN A 635 -2.93 59.12 -6.34
CA GLN A 635 -1.71 59.92 -6.54
C GLN A 635 -1.60 60.47 -7.96
N LYS A 636 -2.04 59.70 -8.98
CA LYS A 636 -2.12 60.23 -10.35
C LYS A 636 -3.12 61.38 -10.48
N LYS A 637 -4.32 61.29 -9.88
CA LYS A 637 -5.31 62.38 -9.94
C LYS A 637 -4.83 63.64 -9.22
N GLU A 638 -4.11 63.48 -8.10
CA GLU A 638 -3.48 64.58 -7.37
C GLU A 638 -2.37 65.24 -8.22
N LEU A 639 -1.54 64.45 -8.91
CA LEU A 639 -0.56 64.96 -9.86
C LEU A 639 -1.21 65.69 -11.05
N ASP A 640 -2.25 65.11 -11.66
CA ASP A 640 -3.01 65.72 -12.74
C ASP A 640 -3.67 67.05 -12.29
N GLN A 641 -4.16 67.12 -11.03
CA GLN A 641 -4.65 68.36 -10.42
C GLN A 641 -3.53 69.41 -10.25
N VAL A 642 -2.40 69.05 -9.64
CA VAL A 642 -1.25 69.95 -9.44
C VAL A 642 -0.69 70.47 -10.77
N ILE A 643 -0.71 69.65 -11.83
CA ILE A 643 -0.40 70.07 -13.20
C ILE A 643 -1.41 71.12 -13.69
N SER A 644 -2.72 70.91 -13.49
CA SER A 644 -3.73 71.90 -13.88
C SER A 644 -3.62 73.22 -13.10
N GLU A 645 -3.29 73.17 -11.82
CA GLU A 645 -3.07 74.36 -10.98
C GLU A 645 -1.80 75.12 -11.42
N ARG A 646 -0.71 74.40 -11.70
CA ARG A 646 0.52 74.95 -12.30
C ARG A 646 0.23 75.66 -13.62
N ASP A 647 -0.59 75.08 -14.49
CA ASP A 647 -0.85 75.63 -15.83
C ASP A 647 -1.80 76.83 -15.78
N VAL A 648 -2.75 76.84 -14.85
CA VAL A 648 -3.56 78.04 -14.53
C VAL A 648 -2.68 79.16 -13.97
N LEU A 649 -1.79 78.86 -13.01
CA LEU A 649 -0.87 79.85 -12.42
C LEU A 649 0.15 80.37 -13.45
N GLY A 650 0.68 79.51 -14.32
CA GLY A 650 1.55 79.89 -15.43
C GLY A 650 0.84 80.81 -16.42
N THR A 651 -0.41 80.51 -16.76
CA THR A 651 -1.26 81.37 -17.61
C THR A 651 -1.52 82.73 -16.96
N GLN A 652 -1.75 82.78 -15.64
CA GLN A 652 -1.90 84.04 -14.89
C GLN A 652 -0.59 84.83 -14.85
N LEU A 653 0.56 84.17 -14.66
CA LEU A 653 1.87 84.80 -14.63
C LEU A 653 2.25 85.42 -15.98
N VAL A 654 1.98 84.73 -17.10
CA VAL A 654 2.16 85.28 -18.45
C VAL A 654 1.31 86.55 -18.64
N ARG A 655 0.01 86.48 -18.35
CA ARG A 655 -0.88 87.66 -18.44
C ARG A 655 -0.42 88.83 -17.57
N ARG A 656 0.10 88.56 -16.36
CA ARG A 656 0.66 89.58 -15.46
C ARG A 656 1.96 90.18 -16.00
N ASN A 657 2.80 89.40 -16.67
CA ASN A 657 3.99 89.91 -17.36
C ASN A 657 3.61 90.76 -18.59
N ASP A 658 2.58 90.38 -19.34
CA ASP A 658 2.06 91.19 -20.45
C ASP A 658 1.45 92.52 -19.96
N GLU A 659 0.65 92.48 -18.88
CA GLU A 659 0.15 93.68 -18.19
C GLU A 659 1.30 94.59 -17.73
N LEU A 660 2.37 94.03 -17.14
CA LEU A 660 3.56 94.78 -16.73
C LEU A 660 4.31 95.38 -17.93
N ALA A 661 4.49 94.64 -19.02
CA ALA A 661 5.15 95.14 -20.23
C ALA A 661 4.38 96.32 -20.85
N LEU A 662 3.05 96.23 -20.92
CA LEU A 662 2.17 97.33 -21.35
C LEU A 662 2.28 98.54 -20.41
N LEU A 663 2.41 98.35 -19.10
CA LEU A 663 2.64 99.42 -18.14
C LEU A 663 4.03 100.07 -18.31
N TYR A 664 5.10 99.30 -18.56
CA TYR A 664 6.43 99.84 -18.82
C TYR A 664 6.48 100.68 -20.11
N GLU A 665 5.90 100.22 -21.22
CA GLU A 665 5.80 101.03 -22.44
C GLU A 665 4.91 102.26 -22.24
N LYS A 666 3.82 102.16 -21.46
CA LYS A 666 3.00 103.32 -21.09
C LYS A 666 3.78 104.36 -20.29
N ILE A 667 4.60 103.93 -19.31
CA ILE A 667 5.48 104.82 -18.53
C ILE A 667 6.50 105.50 -19.45
N LYS A 668 7.16 104.74 -20.33
CA LYS A 668 8.15 105.21 -21.32
C LYS A 668 7.54 106.23 -22.30
N ILE A 669 6.31 106.00 -22.78
CA ILE A 669 5.56 106.96 -23.60
C ILE A 669 5.23 108.24 -22.80
N LEU A 670 4.69 108.10 -21.58
CA LEU A 670 4.36 109.24 -20.71
C LEU A 670 5.60 110.07 -20.36
N GLN A 671 6.75 109.44 -20.12
CA GLN A 671 8.00 110.13 -19.84
C GLN A 671 8.58 110.80 -21.10
N SER A 672 8.41 110.22 -22.28
CA SER A 672 8.72 110.90 -23.55
C SER A 672 7.85 112.14 -23.77
N ILE A 673 6.56 112.07 -23.43
CA ILE A 673 5.64 113.22 -23.49
C ILE A 673 6.03 114.28 -22.45
N LEU A 674 6.34 113.88 -21.21
CA LEU A 674 6.76 114.78 -20.14
C LEU A 674 8.04 115.53 -20.51
N ASN A 675 9.07 114.84 -21.01
CA ASN A 675 10.33 115.45 -21.44
C ASN A 675 10.13 116.45 -22.60
N LYS A 676 9.20 116.16 -23.54
CA LYS A 676 8.81 117.10 -24.60
C LYS A 676 8.09 118.33 -24.04
N GLY A 677 7.16 118.13 -23.11
CA GLY A 677 6.44 119.21 -22.42
C GLY A 677 7.36 120.10 -21.59
N GLU A 678 8.33 119.50 -20.88
CA GLU A 678 9.36 120.22 -20.13
C GLU A 678 10.28 121.04 -21.05
N SER A 679 10.67 120.48 -22.20
CA SER A 679 11.45 121.20 -23.22
C SER A 679 10.69 122.40 -23.78
N GLN A 680 9.41 122.22 -24.13
CA GLN A 680 8.53 123.31 -24.59
C GLN A 680 8.29 124.35 -23.49
N TYR A 681 8.12 123.94 -22.23
CA TYR A 681 7.97 124.85 -21.10
C TYR A 681 9.25 125.67 -20.88
N LYS A 682 10.43 125.04 -20.94
CA LYS A 682 11.73 125.74 -20.87
C LYS A 682 11.89 126.76 -22.00
N GLN A 683 11.48 126.44 -23.23
CA GLN A 683 11.43 127.40 -24.33
C GLN A 683 10.52 128.59 -24.00
N ARG A 684 9.29 128.37 -23.51
CA ARG A 684 8.38 129.46 -23.11
C ARG A 684 8.88 130.29 -21.93
N VAL A 685 9.62 129.70 -21.00
CA VAL A 685 10.27 130.46 -19.91
C VAL A 685 11.37 131.37 -20.46
N GLU A 686 12.15 130.93 -21.45
CA GLU A 686 13.15 131.78 -22.10
C GLU A 686 12.50 132.84 -23.01
N ASP A 687 11.42 132.53 -23.76
CA ASP A 687 10.61 133.53 -24.47
C ASP A 687 10.15 134.65 -23.52
N ILE A 688 9.61 134.27 -22.36
CA ILE A 688 9.15 135.20 -21.32
C ILE A 688 10.33 136.01 -20.72
N ARG A 689 11.53 135.42 -20.62
CA ARG A 689 12.74 136.13 -20.17
C ARG A 689 13.20 137.15 -21.21
N LEU A 690 13.23 136.79 -22.49
CA LEU A 690 13.58 137.69 -23.59
C LEU A 690 12.57 138.85 -23.67
N LEU A 691 11.27 138.57 -23.60
CA LEU A 691 10.22 139.60 -23.54
C LEU A 691 10.33 140.49 -22.28
N LYS A 692 10.76 139.95 -21.13
CA LYS A 692 11.04 140.77 -19.93
C LYS A 692 12.28 141.65 -20.07
N LEU A 693 13.30 141.20 -20.80
CA LEU A 693 14.46 142.03 -21.18
C LEU A 693 14.03 143.14 -22.14
N GLU A 694 13.20 142.83 -23.13
CA GLU A 694 12.66 143.80 -24.11
C GLU A 694 11.74 144.84 -23.44
N ILE A 695 10.89 144.41 -22.51
CA ILE A 695 10.12 145.35 -21.68
C ILE A 695 11.05 146.24 -20.83
N LYS A 696 12.26 145.79 -20.47
CA LYS A 696 13.25 146.58 -19.71
C LYS A 696 14.02 147.55 -20.60
N THR A 697 14.40 147.18 -21.83
CA THR A 697 15.01 148.10 -22.82
C THR A 697 14.02 149.19 -23.19
N LEU A 698 12.81 148.84 -23.64
CA LEU A 698 11.75 149.79 -24.01
C LEU A 698 11.33 150.72 -22.84
N ARG A 699 11.34 150.24 -21.59
CA ARG A 699 11.14 151.10 -20.40
C ARG A 699 12.29 152.06 -20.16
N SER A 700 13.52 151.64 -20.44
CA SER A 700 14.72 152.48 -20.29
C SER A 700 14.78 153.55 -21.37
N GLU A 701 14.48 153.19 -22.62
CA GLU A 701 14.32 154.10 -23.75
C GLU A 701 13.18 155.11 -23.50
N LYS A 702 12.00 154.65 -23.07
CA LYS A 702 10.93 155.55 -22.62
C LYS A 702 11.40 156.48 -21.50
N GLY A 703 12.22 156.00 -20.57
CA GLY A 703 12.81 156.82 -19.51
C GLY A 703 13.74 157.92 -20.04
N VAL A 704 14.57 157.61 -21.05
CA VAL A 704 15.42 158.59 -21.75
C VAL A 704 14.57 159.59 -22.54
N LEU A 705 13.61 159.12 -23.32
CA LEU A 705 12.69 159.96 -24.10
C LEU A 705 11.83 160.87 -23.20
N THR A 706 11.43 160.39 -22.02
CA THR A 706 10.69 161.23 -21.05
C THR A 706 11.59 162.35 -20.50
N LYS A 707 12.89 162.10 -20.31
CA LYS A 707 13.86 163.15 -19.94
C LYS A 707 14.08 164.15 -21.09
N THR A 708 14.24 163.71 -22.33
CA THR A 708 14.40 164.65 -23.46
C THR A 708 13.13 165.50 -23.70
N VAL A 709 11.94 164.96 -23.41
CA VAL A 709 10.69 165.74 -23.38
C VAL A 709 10.67 166.75 -22.23
N ALA A 710 11.16 166.41 -21.03
CA ALA A 710 11.27 167.36 -19.92
C ALA A 710 12.21 168.53 -20.27
N ASN A 711 13.36 168.25 -20.87
CA ASN A 711 14.29 169.28 -21.37
C ASN A 711 13.62 170.18 -22.44
N ALA A 712 12.64 169.68 -23.21
CA ALA A 712 11.93 170.49 -24.20
C ALA A 712 11.07 171.60 -23.57
N ASP A 713 10.55 171.40 -22.35
CA ASP A 713 9.84 172.46 -21.62
C ASP A 713 10.81 173.46 -20.97
N GLU A 714 12.03 173.06 -20.61
CA GLU A 714 13.09 174.00 -20.20
C GLU A 714 13.56 174.85 -21.38
N LEU A 715 13.84 174.24 -22.53
CA LEU A 715 14.15 174.96 -23.78
C LEU A 715 12.99 175.89 -24.21
N ARG A 716 11.73 175.50 -23.98
CA ARG A 716 10.58 176.41 -24.18
C ARG A 716 10.59 177.60 -23.21
N ARG A 717 10.95 177.40 -21.94
CA ARG A 717 11.10 178.51 -20.98
C ARG A 717 12.24 179.43 -21.37
N GLU A 718 13.36 178.90 -21.87
CA GLU A 718 14.46 179.71 -22.41
C GLU A 718 14.02 180.48 -23.66
N ILE A 719 13.29 179.85 -24.59
CA ILE A 719 12.69 180.54 -25.74
C ILE A 719 11.74 181.66 -25.29
N PHE A 720 10.86 181.42 -24.32
CA PHE A 720 9.99 182.46 -23.77
C PHE A 720 10.76 183.55 -23.01
N HIS A 721 11.87 183.22 -22.35
CA HIS A 721 12.74 184.19 -21.69
C HIS A 721 13.45 185.06 -22.74
N MET A 722 14.08 184.47 -23.74
CA MET A 722 14.75 185.18 -24.84
C MET A 722 13.75 186.01 -25.67
N GLN A 723 12.54 185.50 -25.93
CA GLN A 723 11.45 186.27 -26.53
C GLN A 723 11.01 187.45 -25.65
N ARG A 724 11.00 187.28 -24.32
CA ARG A 724 10.66 188.33 -23.35
C ARG A 724 11.74 189.39 -23.23
N GLU A 725 13.03 189.03 -23.21
CA GLU A 725 14.13 189.99 -23.23
C GLU A 725 14.21 190.72 -24.59
N LEU A 726 14.01 190.01 -25.70
CA LEU A 726 13.85 190.61 -27.03
C LEU A 726 12.64 191.55 -27.09
N LEU A 727 11.52 191.20 -26.45
CA LEU A 727 10.36 192.09 -26.32
C LEU A 727 10.67 193.30 -25.46
N LYS A 728 11.35 193.15 -24.30
CA LYS A 728 11.78 194.28 -23.46
C LYS A 728 12.61 195.27 -24.27
N GLU A 729 13.69 194.82 -24.89
CA GLU A 729 14.59 195.71 -25.64
C GLU A 729 13.90 196.30 -26.88
N ARG A 730 13.01 195.55 -27.56
CA ARG A 730 12.14 196.13 -28.59
C ARG A 730 11.22 197.21 -28.02
N THR A 731 10.56 197.00 -26.87
CA THR A 731 9.77 198.05 -26.21
C THR A 731 10.62 199.17 -25.62
N ARG A 732 11.93 198.96 -25.40
CA ARG A 732 12.86 199.98 -24.90
C ARG A 732 13.29 200.92 -26.02
N CYS A 733 13.70 200.37 -27.17
CA CYS A 733 13.86 201.15 -28.40
C CYS A 733 12.56 201.87 -28.73
N ARG A 734 11.44 201.14 -28.75
CA ARG A 734 10.14 201.71 -29.12
C ARG A 734 9.61 202.75 -28.14
N ALA A 735 9.89 202.65 -26.84
CA ALA A 735 9.54 203.70 -25.88
C ALA A 735 10.42 204.96 -26.04
N LEU A 736 11.71 204.79 -26.38
CA LEU A 736 12.59 205.91 -26.71
C LEU A 736 12.19 206.59 -28.04
N GLU A 737 11.57 205.85 -28.95
CA GLU A 737 10.97 206.37 -30.19
C GLU A 737 9.59 207.03 -29.92
N GLU A 738 8.70 206.38 -29.16
CA GLU A 738 7.31 206.81 -28.91
C GLU A 738 7.18 207.94 -27.85
N GLU A 739 8.13 208.10 -26.92
CA GLU A 739 8.20 209.32 -26.06
C GLU A 739 8.61 210.58 -26.85
N LEU A 740 9.17 210.42 -28.06
CA LEU A 740 9.68 211.51 -28.89
C LEU A 740 8.61 212.13 -29.82
N GLU A 741 7.48 211.44 -30.05
CA GLU A 741 6.51 211.81 -31.11
C GLU A 741 5.07 212.10 -30.60
N ASN A 742 4.84 212.09 -29.27
CA ASN A 742 3.57 212.27 -28.55
C ASN A 742 2.53 211.10 -28.64
N PRO A 743 1.65 210.93 -27.63
CA PRO A 743 0.93 209.67 -27.39
C PRO A 743 -0.54 209.64 -27.88
N MET A 744 -1.18 208.43 -27.88
CA MET A 744 -2.42 208.10 -27.09
C MET A 744 -3.36 206.96 -27.65
N ASN A 745 -3.25 205.74 -27.08
CA ASN A 745 -4.32 204.80 -26.65
C ASN A 745 -5.44 204.13 -27.57
N VAL A 746 -5.42 202.77 -27.65
CA VAL A 746 -6.43 201.77 -27.09
C VAL A 746 -7.55 201.00 -27.93
N HIS A 747 -7.75 199.66 -27.61
CA HIS A 747 -8.88 198.66 -27.86
C HIS A 747 -9.06 197.86 -29.23
N ARG A 748 -9.87 196.74 -29.42
CA ARG A 748 -10.15 195.40 -28.73
C ARG A 748 -11.19 194.41 -29.46
N TRP A 749 -11.00 193.03 -29.45
CA TRP A 749 -11.98 191.85 -29.62
C TRP A 749 -12.50 191.33 -31.05
N ARG A 750 -13.16 190.14 -31.38
CA ARG A 750 -13.52 188.75 -30.80
C ARG A 750 -14.31 187.74 -31.78
N LYS A 751 -14.35 186.38 -31.52
CA LYS A 751 -15.20 185.19 -32.07
C LYS A 751 -14.69 184.34 -33.30
N LEU A 752 -15.22 183.20 -33.86
CA LEU A 752 -16.55 182.47 -34.01
C LEU A 752 -16.49 180.86 -34.12
N GLU A 753 -17.53 180.11 -34.62
CA GLU A 753 -17.84 178.61 -34.55
C GLU A 753 -18.69 178.04 -35.79
N ALA A 754 -19.15 176.76 -36.09
CA ALA A 754 -18.81 175.28 -35.95
C ALA A 754 -19.91 174.30 -36.64
N SER A 755 -19.70 172.99 -37.04
CA SER A 755 -20.75 171.98 -37.55
C SER A 755 -20.38 170.46 -37.82
N ASP A 756 -21.36 169.53 -38.04
CA ASP A 756 -21.29 168.02 -37.99
C ASP A 756 -22.40 167.17 -38.77
N PRO A 757 -22.23 165.83 -39.01
CA PRO A 757 -23.30 164.82 -39.33
C PRO A 757 -23.06 163.33 -38.82
N SER A 758 -23.93 162.29 -38.75
CA SER A 758 -25.40 161.97 -38.84
C SER A 758 -25.66 160.46 -38.40
N THR A 759 -26.84 159.78 -38.60
CA THR A 759 -27.13 158.43 -37.98
C THR A 759 -27.95 157.29 -38.67
N TYR A 760 -28.75 157.50 -39.73
CA TYR A 760 -29.84 156.54 -40.12
C TYR A 760 -29.42 155.13 -40.62
N GLU A 761 -28.27 155.01 -41.29
CA GLU A 761 -27.90 153.80 -42.07
C GLU A 761 -27.64 152.54 -41.23
N LEU A 762 -27.27 152.70 -39.95
CA LEU A 762 -26.92 151.57 -39.07
C LEU A 762 -28.12 150.61 -38.83
N ILE A 763 -29.33 151.15 -38.77
CA ILE A 763 -30.51 150.44 -38.26
C ILE A 763 -31.00 149.37 -39.26
N GLN A 764 -30.99 149.66 -40.56
CA GLN A 764 -31.42 148.70 -41.59
C GLN A 764 -30.54 147.45 -41.64
N LYS A 765 -29.25 147.58 -41.30
CA LYS A 765 -28.25 146.50 -41.34
C LYS A 765 -28.46 145.44 -40.25
N ILE A 766 -29.13 145.80 -39.15
CA ILE A 766 -29.36 144.91 -37.99
C ILE A 766 -30.48 143.89 -38.30
N HIS A 767 -31.64 144.35 -38.76
CA HIS A 767 -32.79 143.47 -39.05
C HIS A 767 -32.51 142.40 -40.11
N THR A 768 -31.66 142.69 -41.11
CA THR A 768 -31.27 141.72 -42.15
C THR A 768 -30.38 140.60 -41.62
N LEU A 769 -29.57 140.85 -40.58
CA LEU A 769 -28.72 139.83 -39.96
C LEU A 769 -29.52 138.90 -39.04
N GLN A 770 -30.47 139.46 -38.26
CA GLN A 770 -31.31 138.66 -37.35
C GLN A 770 -32.12 137.59 -38.08
N LYS A 771 -32.72 137.90 -39.25
CA LYS A 771 -33.48 136.90 -40.02
C LYS A 771 -32.62 135.75 -40.56
N ARG A 772 -31.34 135.98 -40.87
CA ARG A 772 -30.40 134.89 -41.26
C ARG A 772 -29.99 134.01 -40.08
N LEU A 773 -29.91 134.57 -38.87
CA LEU A 773 -29.50 133.84 -37.67
C LEU A 773 -30.55 132.79 -37.25
N ILE A 774 -31.84 133.14 -37.35
CA ILE A 774 -32.97 132.25 -37.01
C ILE A 774 -32.99 131.03 -37.95
N SER A 775 -33.00 131.26 -39.28
CA SER A 775 -33.01 130.16 -40.27
C SER A 775 -31.82 129.20 -40.16
N LYS A 776 -30.65 129.67 -39.68
CA LYS A 776 -29.48 128.80 -39.43
C LYS A 776 -29.38 128.23 -38.02
N THR A 777 -30.26 128.60 -37.09
CA THR A 777 -30.41 127.87 -35.82
C THR A 777 -31.43 126.73 -35.97
N GLU A 778 -32.51 126.92 -36.73
CA GLU A 778 -33.45 125.85 -37.12
C GLU A 778 -32.73 124.69 -37.83
N GLU A 779 -31.93 124.98 -38.86
CA GLU A 779 -31.18 123.97 -39.64
C GLU A 779 -30.06 123.25 -38.84
N VAL A 780 -29.70 123.76 -37.65
CA VAL A 780 -28.79 123.06 -36.71
C VAL A 780 -29.58 122.11 -35.83
N VAL A 781 -30.73 122.53 -35.29
CA VAL A 781 -31.59 121.68 -34.45
C VAL A 781 -32.09 120.45 -35.22
N GLU A 782 -32.48 120.60 -36.50
CA GLU A 782 -32.84 119.45 -37.35
C GLU A 782 -31.69 118.44 -37.48
N LYS A 783 -30.45 118.92 -37.62
CA LYS A 783 -29.26 118.07 -37.76
C LYS A 783 -28.87 117.41 -36.46
N GLU A 784 -28.97 118.10 -35.32
CA GLU A 784 -28.73 117.52 -33.99
C GLU A 784 -29.73 116.40 -33.67
N LEU A 785 -31.02 116.59 -34.02
CA LEU A 785 -32.05 115.57 -33.81
C LEU A 785 -31.78 114.31 -34.65
N LEU A 786 -31.42 114.49 -35.92
CA LEU A 786 -31.05 113.40 -36.84
C LEU A 786 -29.76 112.69 -36.37
N LEU A 787 -28.84 113.40 -35.72
CA LEU A 787 -27.63 112.83 -35.13
C LEU A 787 -27.96 111.95 -33.91
N GLN A 788 -28.85 112.41 -33.01
CA GLN A 788 -29.33 111.61 -31.88
C GLN A 788 -30.05 110.32 -32.31
N GLU A 789 -30.82 110.33 -33.40
CA GLU A 789 -31.43 109.12 -33.96
C GLU A 789 -30.37 108.13 -34.46
N LYS A 790 -29.31 108.61 -35.14
CA LYS A 790 -28.21 107.75 -35.59
C LYS A 790 -27.35 107.23 -34.43
N GLU A 791 -27.17 108.00 -33.37
CA GLU A 791 -26.48 107.53 -32.16
C GLU A 791 -27.26 106.44 -31.43
N LYS A 792 -28.59 106.57 -31.30
CA LYS A 792 -29.45 105.48 -30.76
C LYS A 792 -29.31 104.21 -31.60
N LEU A 793 -29.48 104.31 -32.92
CA LEU A 793 -29.34 103.18 -33.85
C LEU A 793 -27.95 102.53 -33.76
N TYR A 794 -26.89 103.33 -33.63
CA TYR A 794 -25.52 102.85 -33.46
C TYR A 794 -25.33 102.12 -32.12
N VAL A 795 -25.88 102.64 -31.01
CA VAL A 795 -25.84 101.99 -29.69
C VAL A 795 -26.62 100.69 -29.69
N GLU A 796 -27.80 100.63 -30.32
CA GLU A 796 -28.61 99.42 -30.45
C GLU A 796 -27.91 98.36 -31.30
N LEU A 797 -27.36 98.72 -32.47
CA LEU A 797 -26.54 97.82 -33.29
C LEU A 797 -25.31 97.30 -32.53
N LYS A 798 -24.66 98.16 -31.74
CA LYS A 798 -23.50 97.77 -30.90
C LYS A 798 -23.92 96.83 -29.76
N LEU A 799 -25.12 96.99 -29.20
CA LEU A 799 -25.72 96.07 -28.22
C LEU A 799 -26.12 94.72 -28.82
N ILE A 800 -26.56 94.69 -30.08
CA ILE A 800 -26.86 93.46 -30.81
C ILE A 800 -25.57 92.72 -31.19
N LEU A 801 -24.57 93.43 -31.71
CA LEU A 801 -23.24 92.85 -32.01
C LEU A 801 -22.55 92.31 -30.75
N ALA A 802 -22.64 93.01 -29.62
CA ALA A 802 -22.14 92.54 -28.33
C ALA A 802 -22.94 91.36 -27.73
N ARG A 803 -24.06 90.95 -28.36
CA ARG A 803 -24.88 89.79 -27.98
C ARG A 803 -24.78 88.62 -28.96
N GLN A 804 -24.12 88.77 -30.11
CA GLN A 804 -23.84 87.65 -31.00
C GLN A 804 -22.57 86.93 -30.52
N PRO A 805 -22.60 85.60 -30.29
CA PRO A 805 -21.39 84.84 -30.02
C PRO A 805 -20.47 84.90 -31.24
N GLY A 806 -19.19 85.24 -31.03
CA GLY A 806 -18.17 85.18 -32.08
C GLY A 806 -17.94 83.75 -32.59
N PRO A 807 -17.25 83.56 -33.72
CA PRO A 807 -17.03 82.23 -34.32
C PRO A 807 -16.38 81.25 -33.33
N GLU A 808 -15.40 81.68 -32.52
CA GLU A 808 -14.81 80.84 -31.46
C GLU A 808 -15.85 80.35 -30.44
N ALA A 809 -16.84 81.18 -30.09
CA ALA A 809 -17.89 80.80 -29.15
C ALA A 809 -18.92 79.85 -29.80
N ALA A 810 -19.12 79.90 -31.11
CA ALA A 810 -19.90 78.91 -31.85
C ALA A 810 -19.18 77.55 -31.94
N GLU A 811 -17.87 77.56 -32.23
CA GLU A 811 -17.03 76.35 -32.23
C GLU A 811 -16.92 75.73 -30.83
N GLN A 812 -16.68 76.53 -29.79
CA GLN A 812 -16.70 76.07 -28.40
C GLN A 812 -18.06 75.48 -28.03
N LEU A 813 -19.18 76.08 -28.46
CA LEU A 813 -20.51 75.55 -28.19
C LEU A 813 -20.77 74.22 -28.95
N GLN A 814 -20.23 74.06 -30.16
CA GLN A 814 -20.23 72.77 -30.88
C GLN A 814 -19.39 71.70 -30.14
N ILE A 815 -18.17 72.05 -29.69
CA ILE A 815 -17.31 71.16 -28.90
C ILE A 815 -17.97 70.79 -27.57
N TYR A 816 -18.60 71.73 -26.88
CA TYR A 816 -19.33 71.46 -25.64
C TYR A 816 -20.58 70.61 -25.90
N GLN A 817 -21.31 70.79 -27.01
CA GLN A 817 -22.40 69.88 -27.37
C GLN A 817 -21.90 68.45 -27.64
N GLN A 818 -20.74 68.30 -28.29
CA GLN A 818 -20.14 66.99 -28.56
C GLN A 818 -19.66 66.32 -27.27
N THR A 819 -18.91 67.05 -26.43
CA THR A 819 -18.50 66.61 -25.09
C THR A 819 -19.71 66.27 -24.21
N LEU A 820 -20.80 67.05 -24.28
CA LEU A 820 -22.04 66.79 -23.53
C LEU A 820 -22.73 65.50 -24.03
N ARG A 821 -22.75 65.23 -25.33
CA ARG A 821 -23.26 63.96 -25.89
C ARG A 821 -22.40 62.77 -25.44
N GLU A 822 -21.09 62.90 -25.44
CA GLU A 822 -20.16 61.87 -24.96
C GLU A 822 -20.31 61.64 -23.45
N LYS A 823 -20.40 62.70 -22.65
CA LYS A 823 -20.68 62.61 -21.20
C LYS A 823 -22.07 62.05 -20.91
N THR A 824 -23.07 62.34 -21.74
CA THR A 824 -24.40 61.71 -21.66
C THR A 824 -24.33 60.21 -22.00
N LYS A 825 -23.48 59.80 -22.96
CA LYS A 825 -23.24 58.39 -23.27
C LYS A 825 -22.50 57.67 -22.13
N GLN A 826 -21.50 58.32 -21.52
CA GLN A 826 -20.81 57.82 -20.32
C GLN A 826 -21.76 57.72 -19.12
N LEU A 827 -22.63 58.72 -18.88
CA LEU A 827 -23.66 58.68 -17.85
C LEU A 827 -24.70 57.57 -18.09
N LYS A 828 -25.06 57.28 -19.34
CA LYS A 828 -25.91 56.12 -19.66
C LYS A 828 -25.22 54.79 -19.36
N GLY A 829 -23.93 54.65 -19.68
CA GLY A 829 -23.11 53.49 -19.31
C GLY A 829 -23.06 53.31 -17.78
N LEU A 830 -22.62 54.34 -17.06
CA LEU A 830 -22.56 54.38 -15.60
C LEU A 830 -23.94 54.17 -14.95
N SER A 831 -25.04 54.61 -15.57
CA SER A 831 -26.39 54.33 -15.09
C SER A 831 -26.82 52.89 -15.33
N SER A 832 -26.41 52.23 -16.43
CA SER A 832 -26.63 50.80 -16.62
C SER A 832 -25.75 49.94 -15.68
N GLU A 833 -24.52 50.37 -15.42
CA GLU A 833 -23.64 49.76 -14.41
C GLU A 833 -24.22 49.93 -13.00
N LEU A 834 -24.68 51.13 -12.65
CA LEU A 834 -25.36 51.39 -11.37
C LEU A 834 -26.61 50.52 -11.22
N ASN A 835 -27.48 50.45 -12.23
CA ASN A 835 -28.67 49.59 -12.20
C ASN A 835 -28.31 48.09 -12.06
N MET A 836 -27.21 47.64 -12.69
CA MET A 836 -26.69 46.29 -12.51
C MET A 836 -26.21 46.05 -11.07
N TYR A 837 -25.45 46.98 -10.50
CA TYR A 837 -25.00 46.90 -9.11
C TYR A 837 -26.16 47.05 -8.11
N GLU A 838 -27.22 47.79 -8.43
CA GLU A 838 -28.44 47.84 -7.62
C GLU A 838 -29.22 46.51 -7.68
N SER A 839 -29.29 45.86 -8.85
CA SER A 839 -29.86 44.50 -8.98
C SER A 839 -29.06 43.49 -8.16
N GLN A 840 -27.72 43.49 -8.28
CA GLN A 840 -26.83 42.62 -7.49
C GLN A 840 -26.96 42.91 -5.99
N ASN A 841 -27.09 44.16 -5.56
CA ASN A 841 -27.36 44.50 -4.16
C ASN A 841 -28.77 44.09 -3.69
N GLN A 842 -29.76 43.99 -4.57
CA GLN A 842 -31.07 43.42 -4.24
C GLN A 842 -31.01 41.89 -4.13
N GLU A 843 -30.30 41.22 -5.04
CA GLU A 843 -30.00 39.79 -4.96
C GLU A 843 -29.23 39.43 -3.69
N TYR A 844 -28.17 40.15 -3.35
CA TYR A 844 -27.42 39.95 -2.09
C TYR A 844 -28.28 40.26 -0.85
N LYS A 845 -29.17 41.26 -0.88
CA LYS A 845 -30.13 41.48 0.23
C LYS A 845 -31.09 40.29 0.37
N TYR A 846 -31.61 39.76 -0.73
CA TYR A 846 -32.48 38.59 -0.72
C TYR A 846 -31.75 37.33 -0.22
N GLU A 847 -30.49 37.12 -0.62
CA GLU A 847 -29.67 36.03 -0.08
C GLU A 847 -29.34 36.21 1.40
N ILE A 848 -29.05 37.43 1.86
CA ILE A 848 -28.85 37.74 3.28
C ILE A 848 -30.13 37.48 4.07
N GLU A 849 -31.31 37.85 3.56
CA GLU A 849 -32.59 37.51 4.20
C GLU A 849 -32.88 36.00 4.17
N ARG A 850 -32.56 35.31 3.08
CA ARG A 850 -32.70 33.84 2.98
C ARG A 850 -31.80 33.15 4.02
N LEU A 851 -30.52 33.51 4.07
CA LEU A 851 -29.54 33.00 5.03
C LEU A 851 -29.88 33.40 6.47
N ALA A 852 -30.46 34.58 6.72
CA ALA A 852 -30.95 34.97 8.04
C ALA A 852 -32.18 34.14 8.47
N ASN A 853 -33.07 33.78 7.54
CA ASN A 853 -34.21 32.90 7.79
C ASN A 853 -33.78 31.43 7.96
N GLU A 854 -32.80 30.96 7.20
CA GLU A 854 -32.12 29.67 7.41
C GLU A 854 -31.44 29.64 8.79
N LEU A 855 -30.68 30.68 9.17
CA LEU A 855 -30.07 30.82 10.50
C LEU A 855 -31.13 30.88 11.62
N GLN A 856 -32.26 31.57 11.40
CA GLN A 856 -33.38 31.57 12.37
C GLN A 856 -34.02 30.20 12.50
N THR A 857 -34.22 29.46 11.40
CA THR A 857 -34.83 28.12 11.46
C THR A 857 -33.87 27.08 12.04
N VAL A 858 -32.56 27.20 11.81
CA VAL A 858 -31.51 26.45 12.51
C VAL A 858 -31.49 26.80 14.00
N LYS A 859 -31.53 28.08 14.39
CA LYS A 859 -31.66 28.50 15.80
C LYS A 859 -32.94 27.97 16.45
N LYS A 860 -34.08 27.99 15.75
CA LYS A 860 -35.36 27.41 16.22
C LYS A 860 -35.25 25.88 16.41
N LYS A 861 -34.63 25.15 15.46
CA LYS A 861 -34.35 23.71 15.57
C LYS A 861 -33.42 23.41 16.76
N PHE A 862 -32.31 24.13 16.90
CA PHE A 862 -31.36 23.99 18.00
C PHE A 862 -31.99 24.28 19.37
N LEU A 863 -32.77 25.36 19.50
CA LEU A 863 -33.48 25.67 20.74
C LEU A 863 -34.60 24.67 21.05
N ALA A 864 -35.28 24.11 20.03
CA ALA A 864 -36.24 23.03 20.22
C ALA A 864 -35.57 21.72 20.65
N GLN A 865 -34.40 21.40 20.09
CA GLN A 865 -33.60 20.24 20.48
C GLN A 865 -33.04 20.40 21.89
N LYS A 866 -32.44 21.54 22.24
CA LYS A 866 -31.98 21.85 23.60
C LYS A 866 -33.13 21.83 24.61
N ARG A 867 -34.34 22.24 24.24
CA ARG A 867 -35.57 22.08 25.06
C ARG A 867 -36.04 20.62 25.16
N LYS A 868 -35.81 19.77 24.16
CA LYS A 868 -36.03 18.32 24.26
C LYS A 868 -35.02 17.66 25.19
N GLU A 869 -33.74 17.97 25.05
CA GLU A 869 -32.64 17.47 25.89
C GLU A 869 -32.81 17.92 27.34
N GLN A 870 -33.19 19.18 27.58
CA GLN A 870 -33.51 19.66 28.91
C GLN A 870 -34.72 18.95 29.52
N LYS A 871 -35.80 18.73 28.74
CA LYS A 871 -36.95 17.92 29.20
C LYS A 871 -36.65 16.42 29.35
N ALA A 872 -35.62 15.90 28.69
CA ALA A 872 -35.12 14.55 28.93
C ALA A 872 -34.37 14.50 30.27
N ARG A 873 -33.45 15.44 30.52
CA ARG A 873 -32.75 15.58 31.82
C ARG A 873 -33.66 15.86 33.00
N GLU A 874 -34.71 16.67 32.80
CA GLU A 874 -35.73 16.91 33.82
C GLU A 874 -36.58 15.64 34.07
N LYS A 875 -36.76 14.78 33.05
CA LYS A 875 -37.37 13.45 33.24
C LYS A 875 -36.44 12.45 33.94
N GLU A 876 -35.17 12.40 33.57
CA GLU A 876 -34.14 11.58 34.23
C GLU A 876 -34.05 11.95 35.71
N LYS A 877 -33.92 13.25 36.04
CA LYS A 877 -33.97 13.73 37.43
C LYS A 877 -35.28 13.39 38.14
N SER A 878 -36.43 13.46 37.47
CA SER A 878 -37.71 13.02 38.07
C SER A 878 -37.84 11.50 38.28
N MET A 879 -36.86 10.71 37.84
CA MET A 879 -36.71 9.28 38.17
C MET A 879 -35.58 9.01 39.19
N GLU A 880 -34.72 9.98 39.49
CA GLU A 880 -33.65 9.88 40.49
C GLU A 880 -34.03 10.56 41.83
N ASP A 881 -34.75 11.69 41.79
CA ASP A 881 -35.26 12.41 42.97
C ASP A 881 -36.52 11.72 43.55
N SER A 882 -36.38 10.47 44.03
CA SER A 882 -37.40 9.75 44.82
C SER A 882 -36.84 9.00 46.03
N ASP A 883 -35.54 9.14 46.30
CA ASP A 883 -34.88 8.73 47.56
C ASP A 883 -34.22 9.96 48.21
N ALA A 884 -33.91 9.84 49.52
CA ALA A 884 -33.26 10.86 50.36
C ALA A 884 -34.04 12.16 50.67
N GLN A 885 -34.97 12.07 51.65
CA GLN A 885 -35.31 13.21 52.51
C GLN A 885 -34.19 13.49 53.55
N TYR A 886 -34.31 14.61 54.28
CA TYR A 886 -33.38 15.14 55.33
C TYR A 886 -32.05 15.72 54.76
N LEU A 887 -31.38 16.72 55.37
CA LEU A 887 -31.41 17.28 56.74
C LEU A 887 -30.96 18.78 56.77
N GLN A 888 -31.53 19.61 57.67
CA GLN A 888 -31.09 20.94 58.23
C GLN A 888 -30.58 22.11 57.30
N GLN A 889 -31.07 23.37 57.39
CA GLN A 889 -30.87 24.46 58.41
C GLN A 889 -29.42 25.04 58.44
N GLN A 890 -29.12 26.36 58.50
CA GLN A 890 -29.78 27.53 59.16
C GLN A 890 -29.51 28.92 58.48
N ARG A 891 -30.29 29.95 58.91
CA ARG A 891 -30.16 31.46 58.99
C ARG A 891 -28.87 32.20 58.47
N THR A 892 -28.77 33.54 58.23
CA THR A 892 -29.42 34.83 58.68
C THR A 892 -29.33 35.93 57.55
N ASP A 893 -29.54 37.25 57.75
CA ASP A 893 -30.78 38.03 58.06
C ASP A 893 -30.55 39.58 57.86
N VAL A 894 -31.61 40.37 57.51
CA VAL A 894 -31.77 41.88 57.52
C VAL A 894 -30.86 42.85 56.64
N PRO A 895 -31.21 44.18 56.40
CA PRO A 895 -31.01 44.86 55.08
C PRO A 895 -30.57 46.39 55.09
N ARG A 896 -31.05 47.21 54.10
CA ARG A 896 -30.88 48.68 53.77
C ARG A 896 -29.70 49.04 52.82
N PHE A 897 -29.64 50.14 52.05
CA PHE A 897 -30.30 51.50 52.00
C PHE A 897 -30.29 52.00 50.51
N THR A 898 -31.34 52.42 49.77
CA THR A 898 -32.25 53.63 49.71
C THR A 898 -31.71 54.99 49.20
N GLY A 899 -32.33 55.54 48.12
CA GLY A 899 -32.22 56.93 47.57
C GLY A 899 -31.74 57.02 46.09
N GLY A 900 -32.22 57.87 45.16
CA GLY A 900 -33.34 58.85 45.10
C GLY A 900 -32.91 60.28 44.69
N GLY A 901 -33.53 61.04 43.75
CA GLY A 901 -34.61 60.79 42.75
C GLY A 901 -35.13 62.09 42.05
N PHE A 902 -36.00 61.97 41.02
CA PHE A 902 -36.79 63.04 40.33
C PHE A 902 -36.06 64.06 39.39
N PRO A 903 -36.76 64.87 38.52
CA PRO A 903 -36.26 65.28 37.19
C PRO A 903 -36.52 66.79 36.81
N LEU A 904 -36.62 67.07 35.48
CA LEU A 904 -37.21 68.23 34.78
C LEU A 904 -36.37 69.50 34.43
N SER A 905 -36.30 69.74 33.11
CA SER A 905 -36.62 71.00 32.39
C SER A 905 -35.55 72.03 31.95
N HIS A 906 -35.76 72.48 30.70
CA HIS A 906 -35.42 73.74 30.01
C HIS A 906 -34.00 74.23 29.67
N ILE A 907 -33.76 74.24 28.35
CA ILE A 907 -33.10 75.24 27.47
C ILE A 907 -33.13 76.70 28.00
N PRO A 908 -32.15 77.54 27.60
CA PRO A 908 -32.47 78.53 26.54
C PRO A 908 -31.40 78.70 25.43
N LYS A 909 -31.76 79.45 24.38
CA LYS A 909 -30.89 79.90 23.28
C LYS A 909 -30.15 81.20 23.64
N ILE A 910 -29.08 81.51 22.91
CA ILE A 910 -28.74 82.82 22.25
C ILE A 910 -27.34 82.61 21.60
N SER A 911 -27.04 82.83 20.31
CA SER A 911 -27.55 83.66 19.19
C SER A 911 -26.91 85.05 19.03
N ALA A 912 -25.82 85.09 18.27
CA ALA A 912 -25.41 86.19 17.40
C ALA A 912 -24.88 85.56 16.09
#